data_AF-A0A8J2W640-F1
#
_entry.id   AF-A0A8J2W640-F1
#
_cell.length_a   1.000
_cell.length_b   1.000
_cell.length_c   1.000
_cell.angle_alpha   90.00
_cell.angle_beta   90.00
_cell.angle_gamma   90.00
#
_symmetry.space_group_name_H-M   'P 1'
#
loop_
_entity.id
_entity.type
_entity.pdbx_description
1 polymer ?
#
loop_
_entity_poly.entity_id
_entity_poly.type
_entity_poly.pdbx_seq_one_letter_code
_entity_poly.pdbx_strand_id
1 'polypeptide(L)'
;MSSSVERSQRHRYVEYSTSNYHRNIESNLRWRCCVRIGLGSAFIICSILITLVVIGATQTRLQYNVTQIEVGQGSSTRPLLRLSFPIQERTKHRQVHSNSTRIKQELVYICIKEACEEFKKRKNLEKHILHHQLNRTDQTPSSYHQQVTTLNPEIRNISDSAVLAEISVRLLLEKEQLVVEDLQIIDASLLIKEWIHCSLKLSNQNNNTHCKTSLKFRTLDGSCNNVLHPQRGSSLQPFRRILPPVYDDGFSSPRTKSVIQQVSLPSAREVSRRFTDSAAPIKIEHKLSMLFLTWGQFLDHDMTNTGSTKGENESAISCCDQCQDCGSPHPQCFPILVEKSDPFYADKGVRCLDFVRSAPAPQCAINKREQFNQASAYIDGSMIYATTRLEGDVRLRAHVNGNMRGRLHHDGRWMLPISAEPKDGCNRDELMKQSRYCFKAGDGRVNEQIGLTAMHTIWMREHNRIANTLAEYNRHWNDERIYEETRRIVIAQVQHITYNEFVPLLLGEELTEQLKLRPLLSGYDNSYNKEIDAGVSNEFSTAAYRFGHSMLQGLVEFHGAQGRNVDYAQLMKILFNPFALWDFGKLDAVVRGNAQQCPRKIDTSFSIQVTNHLFQPEKSNYGFDLFAINVQRGRDHGLAPYYLWRSLCNLSPLTDWNDLEREMRPTSFTVLKQIYQDIKDIDLYVGILSENPLADGILGPVGSCIIADQFLRSKIGDRFWYETNDVDIRFTSDQLHEIRKTSFARIACDNGDALDSIQLKSMEIPGEFNPIKRCTGDEIPRIDLSFWEE
;
A
#
# COMPACT_ATOMS: atom_id res chain seq x y z
N MET A 1 11.61 44.05 -42.23
CA MET A 1 12.65 45.10 -42.23
C MET A 1 13.39 45.02 -40.90
N SER A 2 14.73 44.99 -40.96
CA SER A 2 15.72 45.59 -40.02
C SER A 2 15.45 45.63 -38.50
N SER A 3 16.41 45.35 -37.61
CA SER A 3 17.80 44.91 -37.79
C SER A 3 18.42 44.49 -36.44
N SER A 4 19.37 43.54 -36.53
CA SER A 4 20.60 43.35 -35.75
C SER A 4 21.17 44.61 -35.04
N VAL A 5 21.96 44.51 -33.95
CA VAL A 5 23.37 44.03 -33.80
C VAL A 5 23.65 44.05 -32.26
N GLU A 6 24.15 43.06 -31.53
CA GLU A 6 25.37 42.23 -31.59
C GLU A 6 26.67 42.89 -31.03
N ARG A 7 27.21 42.37 -29.89
CA ARG A 7 28.64 42.20 -29.50
C ARG A 7 28.71 41.68 -28.04
N SER A 8 29.42 40.61 -27.63
CA SER A 8 30.78 40.09 -27.94
C SER A 8 31.89 40.90 -27.26
N GLN A 9 32.93 40.37 -26.58
CA GLN A 9 33.31 39.01 -26.10
C GLN A 9 34.57 39.15 -25.18
N ARG A 10 34.81 38.22 -24.24
CA ARG A 10 36.16 37.69 -23.80
C ARG A 10 37.14 38.67 -23.07
N HIS A 11 38.15 38.28 -22.26
CA HIS A 11 38.88 37.03 -21.92
C HIS A 11 39.32 37.01 -20.41
N ARG A 12 39.43 35.84 -19.71
CA ARG A 12 40.65 35.08 -19.23
C ARG A 12 41.71 35.87 -18.41
N TYR A 13 42.58 35.36 -17.51
CA TYR A 13 43.09 34.04 -17.02
C TYR A 13 43.42 34.25 -15.48
N VAL A 14 43.09 33.38 -14.48
CA VAL A 14 43.73 32.13 -13.95
C VAL A 14 44.76 32.31 -12.80
N GLU A 15 44.98 31.23 -12.02
CA GLU A 15 45.95 30.98 -10.91
C GLU A 15 45.54 31.35 -9.47
N TYR A 16 45.92 30.63 -8.39
CA TYR A 16 46.15 29.18 -8.10
C TYR A 16 46.37 29.02 -6.56
N SER A 17 46.24 27.82 -5.98
CA SER A 17 46.86 27.41 -4.68
C SER A 17 46.34 28.08 -3.36
N THR A 18 46.41 27.51 -2.14
CA THR A 18 46.72 26.14 -1.67
C THR A 18 46.10 25.88 -0.28
N SER A 19 45.90 24.60 0.07
CA SER A 19 45.69 24.10 1.45
C SER A 19 46.91 24.31 2.36
N ASN A 20 46.70 24.56 3.66
CA ASN A 20 47.19 23.75 4.80
C ASN A 20 46.74 24.38 6.15
N TYR A 21 46.21 23.71 7.17
CA TYR A 21 46.53 22.45 7.89
C TYR A 21 47.39 22.68 9.15
N HIS A 22 47.00 22.03 10.27
CA HIS A 22 47.54 22.12 11.64
C HIS A 22 47.23 23.39 12.48
N ARG A 23 47.11 23.34 13.82
CA ARG A 23 46.61 22.33 14.80
C ARG A 23 46.84 22.91 16.23
N ASN A 24 45.88 22.77 17.15
CA ASN A 24 46.08 22.43 18.58
C ASN A 24 46.89 23.44 19.49
N ILE A 25 46.82 23.49 20.84
CA ILE A 25 46.00 22.84 21.90
C ILE A 25 46.20 23.60 23.25
N GLU A 26 45.25 23.48 24.19
CA GLU A 26 45.34 23.69 25.68
C GLU A 26 46.04 24.95 26.29
N SER A 27 45.50 25.63 27.31
CA SER A 27 45.26 25.06 28.64
C SER A 27 44.66 26.08 29.64
N ASN A 28 43.80 25.58 30.56
CA ASN A 28 43.65 25.91 32.00
C ASN A 28 43.60 27.37 32.53
N LEU A 29 43.05 27.71 33.71
CA LEU A 29 41.98 27.26 34.61
C LEU A 29 42.15 28.12 35.91
N ARG A 30 41.07 28.38 36.68
CA ARG A 30 41.04 29.14 37.97
C ARG A 30 41.18 30.67 37.81
N TRP A 31 40.49 31.53 38.58
CA TRP A 31 40.17 31.49 40.02
C TRP A 31 38.76 32.01 40.40
N ARG A 32 38.41 31.92 41.69
CA ARG A 32 37.05 32.03 42.25
C ARG A 32 36.99 32.94 43.51
N CYS A 33 35.78 33.47 43.81
CA CYS A 33 35.27 33.97 45.12
C CYS A 33 35.83 35.31 45.65
N CYS A 34 34.98 36.23 46.16
CA CYS A 34 34.45 36.27 47.56
C CYS A 34 33.35 37.40 47.72
N VAL A 35 32.20 37.25 48.44
CA VAL A 35 31.92 37.24 49.92
C VAL A 35 31.77 38.68 50.51
N ARG A 36 30.78 39.12 51.35
CA ARG A 36 29.67 38.48 52.13
C ARG A 36 28.59 39.49 52.72
N ILE A 37 27.30 39.10 52.73
CA ILE A 37 26.30 39.08 53.86
C ILE A 37 25.72 40.34 54.58
N GLY A 38 24.42 40.26 54.93
CA GLY A 38 23.77 40.86 56.13
C GLY A 38 22.25 41.08 55.98
N LEU A 39 21.30 40.15 56.26
CA LEU A 39 20.80 39.48 57.50
C LEU A 39 19.80 40.29 58.38
N GLY A 40 18.66 39.65 58.69
CA GLY A 40 17.68 39.99 59.76
C GLY A 40 16.33 40.52 59.24
N SER A 41 15.14 40.03 59.66
CA SER A 41 14.80 38.98 60.65
C SER A 41 13.41 38.36 60.36
N ALA A 42 13.15 37.16 60.88
CA ALA A 42 11.89 36.43 60.71
C ALA A 42 10.70 37.01 61.50
N PHE A 43 9.45 36.72 61.07
CA PHE A 43 8.38 36.09 61.90
C PHE A 43 6.98 35.93 61.25
N ILE A 44 6.85 35.71 59.93
CA ILE A 44 5.55 35.30 59.32
C ILE A 44 5.71 34.07 58.42
N ILE A 45 6.21 32.97 59.00
CA ILE A 45 6.10 31.61 58.45
C ILE A 45 5.63 30.70 59.59
N CYS A 46 4.32 30.51 59.68
CA CYS A 46 3.69 29.41 60.43
C CYS A 46 2.27 29.12 59.90
N SER A 47 1.53 30.15 59.46
CA SER A 47 0.10 30.01 59.13
C SER A 47 -0.22 29.58 57.68
N ILE A 48 0.73 29.64 56.75
CA ILE A 48 0.47 29.44 55.30
C ILE A 48 0.97 28.08 54.78
N LEU A 49 1.91 27.42 55.47
CA LEU A 49 2.42 26.09 55.08
C LEU A 49 1.54 24.92 55.55
N ILE A 50 0.56 25.16 56.43
CA ILE A 50 -0.35 24.10 56.93
C ILE A 50 -1.45 23.78 55.90
N THR A 51 -1.88 24.76 55.10
CA THR A 51 -2.99 24.59 54.13
C THR A 51 -2.60 23.78 52.88
N LEU A 52 -1.30 23.72 52.52
CA LEU A 52 -0.82 22.98 51.35
C LEU A 52 -0.45 21.51 51.64
N VAL A 53 -0.45 21.08 52.91
CA VAL A 53 -0.20 19.68 53.29
C VAL A 53 -1.51 18.90 53.50
N VAL A 54 -2.63 19.59 53.77
CA VAL A 54 -3.93 18.97 54.11
C VAL A 54 -4.75 18.56 52.88
N ILE A 55 -4.47 19.09 51.69
CA ILE A 55 -5.10 18.63 50.43
C ILE A 55 -4.42 17.35 49.87
N GLY A 56 -3.24 16.98 50.38
CA GLY A 56 -2.45 15.86 49.87
C GLY A 56 -2.74 14.47 50.48
N ALA A 57 -3.70 14.32 51.40
CA ALA A 57 -3.76 13.13 52.26
C ALA A 57 -5.16 12.63 52.70
N THR A 58 -6.18 12.67 51.84
CA THR A 58 -7.44 11.91 52.07
C THR A 58 -8.04 11.31 50.80
N GLN A 59 -7.47 10.20 50.31
CA GLN A 59 -8.20 9.24 49.46
C GLN A 59 -7.70 7.81 49.72
N THR A 60 -8.18 7.21 50.81
CA THR A 60 -7.95 5.80 51.12
C THR A 60 -9.00 4.89 50.50
N ARG A 61 -8.53 3.97 49.66
CA ARG A 61 -9.05 2.61 49.45
C ARG A 61 -10.55 2.46 49.14
N LEU A 62 -10.85 2.38 47.85
CA LEU A 62 -11.65 1.25 47.34
C LEU A 62 -10.68 0.26 46.69
N GLN A 63 -10.51 -0.92 47.31
CA GLN A 63 -9.72 -2.00 46.72
C GLN A 63 -10.55 -2.66 45.61
N TYR A 64 -10.29 -2.28 44.35
CA TYR A 64 -10.54 -3.21 43.26
C TYR A 64 -9.50 -4.32 43.33
N ASN A 65 -9.96 -5.56 43.52
CA ASN A 65 -9.14 -6.75 43.33
C ASN A 65 -8.84 -6.90 41.83
N VAL A 66 -7.81 -6.19 41.37
CA VAL A 66 -7.10 -6.55 40.14
C VAL A 66 -6.37 -7.85 40.46
N THR A 67 -6.99 -8.98 40.12
CA THR A 67 -6.28 -10.25 39.94
C THR A 67 -5.08 -9.97 39.06
N GLN A 68 -3.88 -10.36 39.52
CA GLN A 68 -2.66 -10.19 38.72
C GLN A 68 -2.83 -10.88 37.38
N ILE A 69 -3.05 -10.10 36.33
CA ILE A 69 -2.76 -10.52 34.97
C ILE A 69 -1.24 -10.60 34.91
N GLU A 70 -0.71 -11.78 34.63
CA GLU A 70 0.73 -11.99 34.50
C GLU A 70 1.29 -11.04 33.43
N VAL A 71 2.08 -10.05 33.86
CA VAL A 71 2.83 -9.19 32.93
C VAL A 71 4.01 -10.01 32.41
N GLY A 72 3.72 -10.84 31.41
CA GLY A 72 4.71 -11.62 30.68
C GLY A 72 5.70 -10.71 29.96
N GLN A 73 6.97 -10.78 30.40
CA GLN A 73 8.20 -10.51 29.64
C GLN A 73 8.17 -9.34 28.63
N GLY A 74 8.57 -8.15 29.10
CA GLY A 74 9.26 -7.10 28.33
C GLY A 74 8.62 -6.59 27.02
N SER A 75 8.03 -5.37 27.06
CA SER A 75 7.42 -4.69 25.91
C SER A 75 8.11 -4.97 24.57
N SER A 76 7.36 -5.64 23.68
CA SER A 76 7.73 -6.02 22.32
C SER A 76 7.95 -4.84 21.38
N THR A 77 7.58 -3.62 21.79
CA THR A 77 7.87 -2.37 21.09
C THR A 77 9.35 -1.98 21.25
N ARG A 78 9.96 -2.19 22.43
CA ARG A 78 11.32 -1.72 22.77
C ARG A 78 12.44 -2.09 21.78
N PRO A 79 12.46 -3.27 21.14
CA PRO A 79 13.44 -3.59 20.10
C PRO A 79 13.32 -2.68 18.88
N LEU A 80 12.08 -2.38 18.44
CA LEU A 80 11.81 -1.45 17.35
C LEU A 80 12.24 -0.03 17.70
N LEU A 81 12.02 0.39 18.95
CA LEU A 81 12.45 1.73 19.42
C LEU A 81 13.99 1.91 19.43
N ARG A 82 14.75 0.83 19.24
CA ARG A 82 16.22 0.86 19.12
C ARG A 82 16.71 0.63 17.69
N LEU A 83 15.80 0.38 16.75
CA LEU A 83 16.11 0.23 15.33
C LEU A 83 16.34 1.62 14.71
N SER A 84 17.32 1.72 13.81
CA SER A 84 17.52 2.92 13.00
C SER A 84 16.51 2.92 11.85
N PHE A 85 15.65 3.94 11.82
CA PHE A 85 14.71 4.19 10.73
C PHE A 85 15.13 5.42 9.89
N PRO A 86 14.83 5.47 8.57
CA PRO A 86 14.31 4.37 7.75
C PRO A 86 15.26 3.17 7.73
N ILE A 87 14.71 1.96 7.55
CA ILE A 87 15.47 0.72 7.61
C ILE A 87 16.53 0.74 6.51
N GLN A 88 17.79 0.51 6.90
CA GLN A 88 18.88 0.37 5.94
C GLN A 88 18.68 -0.94 5.15
N GLU A 89 18.36 -0.80 3.88
CA GLU A 89 18.17 -1.90 2.95
C GLU A 89 19.43 -2.77 2.87
N ARG A 90 19.25 -4.09 2.98
CA ARG A 90 20.35 -5.06 2.85
C ARG A 90 20.54 -5.52 1.39
N THR A 91 20.26 -4.61 0.46
CA THR A 91 20.48 -4.74 -0.99
C THR A 91 21.95 -4.59 -1.38
N LYS A 92 22.86 -4.38 -0.41
CA LYS A 92 24.31 -4.24 -0.65
C LYS A 92 24.83 -5.37 -1.54
N HIS A 93 25.13 -5.01 -2.79
CA HIS A 93 26.06 -5.74 -3.63
C HIS A 93 27.28 -6.11 -2.79
N ARG A 94 27.61 -7.40 -2.73
CA ARG A 94 28.98 -7.78 -2.35
C ARG A 94 29.90 -7.01 -3.31
N GLN A 95 30.97 -6.41 -2.79
CA GLN A 95 32.11 -6.08 -3.65
C GLN A 95 32.62 -7.41 -4.18
N VAL A 96 32.22 -7.78 -5.39
CA VAL A 96 32.64 -9.03 -6.02
C VAL A 96 34.13 -8.90 -6.29
N HIS A 97 34.93 -9.76 -5.65
CA HIS A 97 36.36 -9.84 -5.93
C HIS A 97 36.55 -10.13 -7.43
N SER A 98 37.50 -9.45 -8.05
CA SER A 98 37.57 -9.19 -9.51
C SER A 98 37.96 -10.38 -10.41
N ASN A 99 37.51 -11.59 -10.09
CA ASN A 99 37.59 -12.75 -10.97
C ASN A 99 36.34 -12.82 -11.86
N SER A 100 36.07 -11.77 -12.64
CA SER A 100 34.94 -11.78 -13.58
C SER A 100 35.23 -12.72 -14.73
N THR A 101 34.45 -13.80 -14.86
CA THR A 101 34.40 -14.59 -16.10
C THR A 101 33.92 -13.67 -17.22
N ARG A 102 34.81 -13.32 -18.15
CA ARG A 102 34.51 -12.36 -19.23
C ARG A 102 33.61 -13.02 -20.27
N ILE A 103 32.30 -12.98 -20.04
CA ILE A 103 31.30 -13.54 -20.95
C ILE A 103 31.49 -12.95 -22.35
N LYS A 104 31.53 -13.83 -23.36
CA LYS A 104 31.68 -13.43 -24.75
C LYS A 104 30.41 -12.72 -25.23
N GLN A 105 30.55 -11.53 -25.82
CA GLN A 105 29.41 -10.78 -26.40
C GLN A 105 28.65 -11.60 -27.46
N GLU A 106 29.32 -12.51 -28.16
CA GLU A 106 28.72 -13.45 -29.11
C GLU A 106 27.73 -14.42 -28.43
N LEU A 107 28.06 -14.96 -27.26
CA LEU A 107 27.17 -15.86 -26.51
C LEU A 107 25.93 -15.13 -26.02
N VAL A 108 26.11 -13.89 -25.55
CA VAL A 108 25.03 -13.00 -25.15
C VAL A 108 24.06 -12.79 -26.31
N TYR A 109 24.57 -12.47 -27.51
CA TYR A 109 23.78 -12.32 -28.73
C TYR A 109 23.03 -13.61 -29.13
N ILE A 110 23.65 -14.77 -28.96
CA ILE A 110 23.01 -16.09 -29.18
C ILE A 110 21.83 -16.28 -28.21
N CYS A 111 22.02 -15.98 -26.91
CA CYS A 111 20.96 -16.11 -25.90
C CYS A 111 19.78 -15.17 -26.19
N ILE A 112 20.03 -13.94 -26.66
CA ILE A 112 18.99 -12.98 -27.05
C ILE A 112 18.19 -13.51 -28.26
N LYS A 113 18.86 -14.07 -29.27
CA LYS A 113 18.19 -14.67 -30.43
C LYS A 113 17.32 -15.87 -30.04
N GLU A 114 17.82 -16.76 -29.20
CA GLU A 114 17.04 -17.88 -28.68
C GLU A 114 15.85 -17.40 -27.84
N ALA A 115 16.03 -16.38 -27.00
CA ALA A 115 14.96 -15.76 -26.22
C ALA A 115 13.87 -15.12 -27.10
N CYS A 116 14.24 -14.47 -28.20
CA CYS A 116 13.29 -13.97 -29.20
C CYS A 116 12.43 -15.09 -29.80
N GLU A 117 13.00 -16.27 -30.08
CA GLU A 117 12.23 -17.40 -30.61
C GLU A 117 11.35 -18.07 -29.54
N GLU A 118 11.80 -18.17 -28.28
CA GLU A 118 10.93 -18.58 -27.16
C GLU A 118 9.77 -17.61 -26.93
N PHE A 119 10.03 -16.30 -27.00
CA PHE A 119 9.00 -15.28 -26.83
C PHE A 119 7.97 -15.30 -27.98
N LYS A 120 8.40 -15.53 -29.23
CA LYS A 120 7.48 -15.77 -30.37
C LYS A 120 6.60 -17.00 -30.13
N LYS A 121 7.18 -18.12 -29.66
CA LYS A 121 6.40 -19.33 -29.30
C LYS A 121 5.37 -19.01 -28.22
N ARG A 122 5.75 -18.25 -27.18
CA ARG A 122 4.82 -17.78 -26.15
C ARG A 122 3.68 -16.92 -26.73
N LYS A 123 3.96 -15.96 -27.61
CA LYS A 123 2.92 -15.13 -28.26
C LYS A 123 1.98 -15.95 -29.16
N ASN A 124 2.50 -16.97 -29.83
CA ASN A 124 1.68 -17.91 -30.60
C ASN A 124 0.79 -18.76 -29.68
N LEU A 125 1.30 -19.21 -28.53
CA LEU A 125 0.51 -19.89 -27.49
C LEU A 125 -0.58 -18.96 -26.92
N GLU A 126 -0.27 -17.70 -26.61
CA GLU A 126 -1.25 -16.70 -26.15
C GLU A 126 -2.40 -16.50 -27.16
N LYS A 127 -2.10 -16.46 -28.46
CA LYS A 127 -3.11 -16.40 -29.54
C LYS A 127 -3.94 -17.68 -29.65
N HIS A 128 -3.30 -18.84 -29.55
CA HIS A 128 -3.99 -20.13 -29.64
C HIS A 128 -4.94 -20.34 -28.43
N ILE A 129 -4.47 -20.03 -27.22
CA ILE A 129 -5.28 -19.98 -26.00
C ILE A 129 -6.48 -19.04 -26.20
N LEU A 130 -6.25 -17.80 -26.66
CA LEU A 130 -7.33 -16.85 -26.92
C LEU A 130 -8.40 -17.45 -27.83
N HIS A 131 -8.03 -17.97 -29.01
CA HIS A 131 -8.98 -18.56 -29.96
C HIS A 131 -9.80 -19.72 -29.37
N HIS A 132 -9.19 -20.60 -28.58
CA HIS A 132 -9.88 -21.76 -27.97
C HIS A 132 -10.64 -21.40 -26.68
N GLN A 133 -10.38 -20.24 -26.06
CA GLN A 133 -11.06 -19.77 -24.84
C GLN A 133 -12.20 -18.76 -25.07
N LEU A 134 -12.44 -18.30 -26.31
CA LEU A 134 -13.52 -17.35 -26.67
C LEU A 134 -14.93 -17.74 -26.16
N ASN A 135 -15.19 -19.03 -25.90
CA ASN A 135 -16.47 -19.55 -25.43
C ASN A 135 -16.56 -19.78 -23.90
N ARG A 136 -15.55 -19.36 -23.12
CA ARG A 136 -15.56 -19.54 -21.66
C ARG A 136 -16.37 -18.44 -20.95
N THR A 137 -17.04 -18.80 -19.87
CA THR A 137 -17.91 -17.90 -19.12
C THR A 137 -17.13 -16.85 -18.32
N ASP A 138 -17.44 -15.57 -18.52
CA ASP A 138 -16.80 -14.43 -17.82
C ASP A 138 -17.11 -14.35 -16.31
N GLN A 139 -17.81 -15.33 -15.72
CA GLN A 139 -18.33 -15.33 -14.35
C GLN A 139 -17.83 -16.54 -13.55
N THR A 140 -16.50 -16.65 -13.38
CA THR A 140 -15.85 -17.63 -12.51
C THR A 140 -15.12 -16.90 -11.37
N PRO A 141 -14.76 -17.56 -10.25
CA PRO A 141 -13.89 -16.93 -9.25
C PRO A 141 -12.60 -16.38 -9.90
N SER A 142 -12.04 -17.16 -10.86
CA SER A 142 -10.86 -16.82 -11.67
C SER A 142 -11.01 -15.49 -12.41
N SER A 143 -12.13 -15.25 -13.09
CA SER A 143 -12.33 -14.01 -13.84
C SER A 143 -12.37 -12.79 -12.91
N TYR A 144 -13.09 -12.85 -11.78
CA TYR A 144 -13.12 -11.75 -10.79
C TYR A 144 -11.74 -11.44 -10.18
N HIS A 145 -10.96 -12.44 -9.79
CA HIS A 145 -9.59 -12.21 -9.30
C HIS A 145 -8.71 -11.56 -10.38
N GLN A 146 -8.86 -11.99 -11.63
CA GLN A 146 -8.12 -11.41 -12.75
C GLN A 146 -8.59 -9.99 -13.11
N GLN A 147 -9.77 -9.54 -12.66
CA GLN A 147 -10.19 -8.12 -12.74
C GLN A 147 -9.44 -7.26 -11.72
N VAL A 148 -9.36 -7.68 -10.45
CA VAL A 148 -8.64 -6.89 -9.42
C VAL A 148 -7.13 -6.85 -9.62
N THR A 149 -6.56 -7.79 -10.40
CA THR A 149 -5.15 -7.77 -10.82
C THR A 149 -4.98 -7.43 -12.30
N THR A 150 -5.82 -6.56 -12.87
CA THR A 150 -5.69 -6.14 -14.27
C THR A 150 -4.40 -5.34 -14.48
N LEU A 151 -3.68 -5.66 -15.56
CA LEU A 151 -2.47 -4.95 -15.98
C LEU A 151 -2.85 -3.84 -16.96
N ASN A 152 -2.39 -2.62 -16.71
CA ASN A 152 -2.56 -1.48 -17.61
C ASN A 152 -1.97 -1.83 -19.00
N PRO A 153 -2.69 -1.58 -20.12
CA PRO A 153 -2.22 -1.87 -21.47
C PRO A 153 -0.85 -1.27 -21.81
N GLU A 154 -0.52 -0.10 -21.26
CA GLU A 154 0.78 0.56 -21.44
C GLU A 154 1.91 -0.27 -20.83
N ILE A 155 1.68 -0.90 -19.68
CA ILE A 155 2.64 -1.75 -18.97
C ILE A 155 2.81 -3.11 -19.65
N ARG A 156 1.80 -3.64 -20.34
CA ARG A 156 1.90 -4.93 -21.05
C ARG A 156 3.15 -4.98 -21.95
N ASN A 157 3.40 -3.91 -22.71
CA ASN A 157 4.58 -3.77 -23.56
C ASN A 157 5.89 -3.71 -22.75
N ILE A 158 5.87 -3.11 -21.56
CA ILE A 158 7.06 -2.94 -20.71
C ILE A 158 7.43 -4.29 -20.08
N SER A 159 6.41 -5.01 -19.63
CA SER A 159 6.55 -6.35 -19.08
C SER A 159 6.96 -7.37 -20.14
N ASP A 160 6.48 -7.26 -21.39
CA ASP A 160 6.95 -8.10 -22.50
C ASP A 160 8.47 -7.93 -22.75
N SER A 161 9.01 -6.72 -22.59
CA SER A 161 10.47 -6.47 -22.63
C SER A 161 11.20 -7.10 -21.43
N ALA A 162 10.60 -7.06 -20.24
CA ALA A 162 11.14 -7.71 -19.04
C ALA A 162 11.15 -9.25 -19.17
N VAL A 163 10.11 -9.85 -19.75
CA VAL A 163 10.05 -11.28 -20.06
C VAL A 163 11.17 -11.71 -21.02
N LEU A 164 11.44 -10.92 -22.06
CA LEU A 164 12.56 -11.18 -22.98
C LEU A 164 13.92 -11.12 -22.27
N ALA A 165 14.09 -10.17 -21.34
CA ALA A 165 15.27 -10.10 -20.50
C ALA A 165 15.40 -11.33 -19.58
N GLU A 166 14.32 -11.74 -18.90
CA GLU A 166 14.29 -12.94 -18.05
C GLU A 166 14.70 -14.20 -18.81
N ILE A 167 14.14 -14.43 -20.00
CA ILE A 167 14.47 -15.60 -20.83
C ILE A 167 15.94 -15.54 -21.26
N SER A 168 16.43 -14.37 -21.70
CA SER A 168 17.82 -14.20 -22.14
C SER A 168 18.82 -14.49 -21.01
N VAL A 169 18.52 -14.02 -19.79
CA VAL A 169 19.36 -14.25 -18.61
C VAL A 169 19.31 -15.71 -18.17
N ARG A 170 18.12 -16.33 -18.16
CA ARG A 170 17.97 -17.76 -17.87
C ARG A 170 18.83 -18.63 -18.79
N LEU A 171 18.75 -18.40 -20.11
CA LEU A 171 19.56 -19.12 -21.10
C LEU A 171 21.06 -18.92 -20.91
N LEU A 172 21.49 -17.72 -20.47
CA LEU A 172 22.89 -17.43 -20.19
C LEU A 172 23.39 -18.17 -18.93
N LEU A 173 22.61 -18.17 -17.85
CA LEU A 173 22.89 -18.93 -16.63
C LEU A 173 23.02 -20.43 -16.91
N GLU A 174 22.09 -20.98 -17.71
CA GLU A 174 22.08 -22.40 -18.09
C GLU A 174 23.30 -22.80 -18.95
N LYS A 175 23.67 -21.98 -19.96
CA LYS A 175 24.78 -22.32 -20.87
C LYS A 175 26.15 -22.21 -20.22
N GLU A 176 26.38 -21.22 -19.35
CA GLU A 176 27.68 -21.00 -18.68
C GLU A 176 27.75 -21.63 -17.28
N GLN A 177 26.66 -22.24 -16.78
CA GLN A 177 26.55 -22.82 -15.43
C GLN A 177 26.82 -21.81 -14.30
N LEU A 178 26.33 -20.58 -14.48
CA LEU A 178 26.52 -19.44 -13.57
C LEU A 178 25.35 -19.27 -12.60
N VAL A 179 25.57 -18.51 -11.51
CA VAL A 179 24.50 -17.94 -10.69
C VAL A 179 24.28 -16.45 -11.02
N VAL A 180 23.13 -15.89 -10.64
CA VAL A 180 22.76 -14.49 -10.93
C VAL A 180 23.79 -13.51 -10.36
N GLU A 181 24.34 -13.84 -9.20
CA GLU A 181 25.40 -13.08 -8.54
C GLU A 181 26.67 -12.94 -9.39
N ASP A 182 26.97 -13.90 -10.28
CA ASP A 182 28.10 -13.81 -11.22
C ASP A 182 27.82 -12.84 -12.37
N LEU A 183 26.54 -12.65 -12.74
CA LEU A 183 26.12 -11.80 -13.85
C LEU A 183 25.96 -10.32 -13.48
N GLN A 184 26.00 -9.94 -12.19
CA GLN A 184 25.82 -8.55 -11.72
C GLN A 184 26.88 -7.57 -12.25
N ILE A 185 27.96 -8.06 -12.85
CA ILE A 185 29.05 -7.27 -13.45
C ILE A 185 28.72 -6.84 -14.90
N ILE A 186 27.70 -7.44 -15.52
CA ILE A 186 27.37 -7.21 -16.93
C ILE A 186 26.43 -6.01 -17.08
N ASP A 187 26.95 -4.95 -17.72
CA ASP A 187 26.13 -3.80 -18.11
C ASP A 187 25.05 -4.22 -19.13
N ALA A 188 23.79 -4.16 -18.70
CA ALA A 188 22.65 -4.48 -19.53
C ALA A 188 22.35 -3.41 -20.59
N SER A 189 23.04 -2.27 -20.63
CA SER A 189 22.86 -1.24 -21.66
C SER A 189 23.08 -1.76 -23.09
N LEU A 190 23.95 -2.78 -23.24
CA LEU A 190 24.18 -3.51 -24.49
C LEU A 190 23.01 -4.42 -24.86
N LEU A 191 22.37 -5.05 -23.86
CA LEU A 191 21.25 -5.99 -24.01
C LEU A 191 19.95 -5.25 -24.35
N ILE A 192 19.71 -4.13 -23.66
CA ILE A 192 18.48 -3.35 -23.72
C ILE A 192 18.14 -2.94 -25.16
N LYS A 193 19.14 -2.57 -25.98
CA LYS A 193 18.89 -2.20 -27.39
C LYS A 193 18.35 -3.36 -28.24
N GLU A 194 18.81 -4.58 -27.99
CA GLU A 194 18.38 -5.76 -28.75
C GLU A 194 17.07 -6.34 -28.23
N TRP A 195 16.87 -6.34 -26.90
CA TRP A 195 15.57 -6.64 -26.29
C TRP A 195 14.48 -5.69 -26.78
N ILE A 196 14.76 -4.38 -26.81
CA ILE A 196 13.88 -3.38 -27.41
C ILE A 196 13.63 -3.72 -28.89
N HIS A 197 14.67 -3.96 -29.71
CA HIS A 197 14.47 -4.31 -31.12
C HIS A 197 13.54 -5.53 -31.32
N CYS A 198 13.58 -6.49 -30.40
CA CYS A 198 12.71 -7.68 -30.41
C CYS A 198 11.30 -7.43 -29.83
N SER A 199 11.09 -6.39 -29.01
CA SER A 199 9.84 -6.09 -28.30
C SER A 199 9.07 -4.84 -28.75
N LEU A 200 9.66 -3.96 -29.57
CA LEU A 200 9.09 -2.65 -29.98
C LEU A 200 7.60 -2.76 -30.34
N LYS A 201 6.71 -1.91 -29.82
CA LYS A 201 6.91 -0.57 -29.24
C LYS A 201 7.28 -0.54 -27.76
N LEU A 202 8.14 0.42 -27.42
CA LEU A 202 7.89 1.28 -26.26
C LEU A 202 8.45 2.67 -26.43
N SER A 203 7.81 3.61 -25.74
CA SER A 203 8.15 5.02 -25.67
C SER A 203 9.57 5.23 -25.16
N ASN A 204 10.24 6.26 -25.69
CA ASN A 204 11.41 6.85 -25.08
C ASN A 204 11.12 7.19 -23.61
N GLN A 205 11.56 6.34 -22.67
CA GLN A 205 11.85 6.82 -21.32
C GLN A 205 13.10 7.70 -21.42
N ASN A 206 12.86 8.98 -21.73
CA ASN A 206 13.89 9.99 -21.69
C ASN A 206 14.36 10.14 -20.24
N ASN A 207 15.47 9.48 -19.91
CA ASN A 207 16.18 9.66 -18.65
C ASN A 207 16.62 11.12 -18.39
N ASN A 208 16.54 11.99 -19.40
CA ASN A 208 16.63 13.45 -19.29
C ASN A 208 15.23 14.11 -19.24
N THR A 209 14.40 13.72 -18.28
CA THR A 209 13.30 14.57 -17.83
C THR A 209 13.87 15.63 -16.87
N HIS A 210 14.22 16.81 -17.41
CA HIS A 210 14.61 17.95 -16.57
C HIS A 210 13.41 18.41 -15.74
N CYS A 211 13.33 17.96 -14.49
CA CYS A 211 12.34 18.44 -13.54
C CYS A 211 12.53 19.93 -13.27
N LYS A 212 11.46 20.71 -13.46
CA LYS A 212 11.41 22.09 -13.00
C LYS A 212 11.18 22.06 -11.49
N THR A 213 12.15 22.54 -10.72
CA THR A 213 12.02 22.63 -9.25
C THR A 213 10.87 23.55 -8.83
N SER A 214 10.52 24.53 -9.67
CA SER A 214 9.42 25.48 -9.49
C SER A 214 8.01 24.91 -9.76
N LEU A 215 7.82 23.58 -9.76
CA LEU A 215 6.50 22.97 -9.88
C LEU A 215 5.77 23.05 -8.52
N LYS A 216 4.71 23.87 -8.45
CA LYS A 216 3.82 23.99 -7.27
C LYS A 216 2.96 22.73 -7.06
N PHE A 217 2.59 22.05 -8.15
CA PHE A 217 1.69 20.89 -8.15
C PHE A 217 2.43 19.60 -8.49
N ARG A 218 1.90 18.47 -8.00
CA ARG A 218 2.37 17.10 -8.29
C ARG A 218 1.97 16.72 -9.71
N THR A 219 2.78 15.92 -10.42
CA THR A 219 2.29 15.21 -11.61
C THR A 219 1.23 14.16 -11.22
N LEU A 220 0.52 13.59 -12.20
CA LEU A 220 -0.40 12.46 -11.94
C LEU A 220 0.36 11.16 -11.63
N ASP A 221 1.51 10.95 -12.28
CA ASP A 221 2.31 9.73 -12.16
C ASP A 221 3.29 9.72 -10.98
N GLY A 222 3.33 10.78 -10.17
CA GLY A 222 4.30 10.95 -9.06
C GLY A 222 5.74 11.29 -9.50
N SER A 223 6.03 11.40 -10.79
CA SER A 223 7.36 11.79 -11.29
C SER A 223 7.76 13.21 -10.87
N CYS A 224 9.07 13.50 -10.88
CA CYS A 224 9.65 14.76 -10.43
C CYS A 224 9.39 15.18 -8.97
N ASN A 225 8.80 14.31 -8.14
CA ASN A 225 8.73 14.50 -6.70
C ASN A 225 10.15 14.48 -6.08
N ASN A 226 10.90 13.40 -6.34
CA ASN A 226 12.33 13.37 -6.03
C ASN A 226 13.13 14.09 -7.14
N VAL A 227 13.70 15.26 -6.81
CA VAL A 227 14.42 16.11 -7.77
C VAL A 227 15.80 15.60 -8.18
N LEU A 228 16.39 14.65 -7.44
CA LEU A 228 17.66 14.00 -7.82
C LEU A 228 17.43 12.78 -8.72
N HIS A 229 16.34 12.06 -8.45
CA HIS A 229 15.98 10.83 -9.13
C HIS A 229 14.50 10.93 -9.56
N PRO A 230 14.18 11.60 -10.68
CA PRO A 230 12.82 11.94 -11.11
C PRO A 230 11.79 10.82 -11.15
N GLN A 231 12.25 9.57 -11.25
CA GLN A 231 11.42 8.37 -11.34
C GLN A 231 11.22 7.66 -9.99
N ARG A 232 11.92 8.04 -8.91
CA ARG A 232 11.69 7.40 -7.60
C ARG A 232 10.27 7.67 -7.12
N GLY A 233 9.59 6.60 -6.73
CA GLY A 233 8.20 6.64 -6.29
C GLY A 233 7.16 7.01 -7.37
N SER A 234 7.56 7.17 -8.64
CA SER A 234 6.56 7.31 -9.71
C SER A 234 5.82 5.99 -9.95
N SER A 235 4.68 6.07 -10.62
CA SER A 235 4.00 4.89 -11.15
C SER A 235 4.84 4.18 -12.21
N LEU A 236 4.55 2.89 -12.41
CA LEU A 236 5.22 2.01 -13.38
C LEU A 236 6.68 1.68 -13.02
N GLN A 237 7.07 1.86 -11.76
CA GLN A 237 8.38 1.47 -11.25
C GLN A 237 8.37 0.06 -10.65
N PRO A 238 9.54 -0.62 -10.58
CA PRO A 238 9.70 -1.79 -9.73
C PRO A 238 9.44 -1.44 -8.26
N PHE A 239 8.88 -2.38 -7.49
CA PHE A 239 8.85 -2.24 -6.03
C PHE A 239 10.27 -2.18 -5.45
N ARG A 240 10.43 -1.39 -4.38
CA ARG A 240 11.65 -1.36 -3.56
C ARG A 240 11.83 -2.70 -2.83
N ARG A 241 13.06 -3.05 -2.46
CA ARG A 241 13.37 -4.25 -1.67
C ARG A 241 14.04 -3.87 -0.36
N ILE A 242 13.50 -4.35 0.76
CA ILE A 242 14.17 -4.23 2.06
C ILE A 242 15.18 -5.38 2.23
N LEU A 243 14.79 -6.59 1.83
CA LEU A 243 15.67 -7.76 1.70
C LEU A 243 15.72 -8.24 0.23
N PRO A 244 16.86 -8.81 -0.23
CA PRO A 244 16.96 -9.39 -1.56
C PRO A 244 15.94 -10.54 -1.78
N PRO A 245 15.38 -10.69 -2.99
CA PRO A 245 14.41 -11.74 -3.26
C PRO A 245 15.02 -13.15 -3.21
N VAL A 246 14.18 -14.10 -2.77
CA VAL A 246 14.50 -15.52 -2.58
C VAL A 246 13.63 -16.35 -3.54
N TYR A 247 14.26 -16.84 -4.61
CA TYR A 247 13.68 -17.71 -5.64
C TYR A 247 14.36 -19.09 -5.61
N ASP A 248 13.65 -20.14 -6.04
CA ASP A 248 14.12 -21.55 -6.02
C ASP A 248 15.34 -21.81 -6.91
N ASP A 249 15.53 -20.98 -7.94
CA ASP A 249 16.66 -20.96 -8.88
C ASP A 249 17.63 -19.79 -8.60
N GLY A 250 17.40 -19.05 -7.51
CA GLY A 250 18.12 -17.82 -7.20
C GLY A 250 17.80 -16.63 -8.11
N PHE A 251 16.93 -16.77 -9.11
CA PHE A 251 16.68 -15.79 -10.17
C PHE A 251 15.23 -15.33 -10.31
N SER A 252 14.30 -16.26 -10.59
CA SER A 252 12.93 -15.94 -11.00
C SER A 252 11.89 -17.02 -10.69
N SER A 253 12.30 -18.28 -10.44
CA SER A 253 11.39 -19.40 -10.16
C SER A 253 10.77 -19.25 -8.77
N PRO A 254 9.44 -19.19 -8.62
CA PRO A 254 8.78 -19.01 -7.33
C PRO A 254 9.25 -20.01 -6.28
N ARG A 255 9.23 -19.61 -5.00
CA ARG A 255 9.68 -20.48 -3.92
C ARG A 255 8.73 -21.68 -3.75
N THR A 256 9.21 -22.90 -4.03
CA THR A 256 8.44 -24.15 -3.88
C THR A 256 9.14 -25.20 -3.02
N LYS A 257 10.43 -25.05 -2.74
CA LYS A 257 11.22 -26.01 -1.97
C LYS A 257 11.40 -25.56 -0.51
N SER A 258 11.39 -26.54 0.40
CA SER A 258 11.83 -26.36 1.78
C SER A 258 13.36 -26.17 1.82
N VAL A 259 13.86 -25.59 2.92
CA VAL A 259 15.30 -25.65 3.25
C VAL A 259 15.79 -27.08 3.51
N ILE A 260 14.88 -28.02 3.81
CA ILE A 260 15.17 -29.46 3.88
C ILE A 260 15.24 -30.01 2.45
N GLN A 261 16.38 -30.62 2.12
CA GLN A 261 16.63 -31.16 0.78
C GLN A 261 15.55 -32.17 0.36
N GLN A 262 15.14 -32.09 -0.91
CA GLN A 262 14.13 -32.95 -1.54
C GLN A 262 12.70 -32.83 -0.96
N VAL A 263 12.44 -31.86 -0.06
CA VAL A 263 11.11 -31.59 0.49
C VAL A 263 10.49 -30.37 -0.18
N SER A 264 9.24 -30.49 -0.62
CA SER A 264 8.44 -29.36 -1.12
C SER A 264 7.78 -28.60 0.03
N LEU A 265 7.58 -27.30 -0.13
CA LEU A 265 6.73 -26.51 0.76
C LEU A 265 5.27 -27.00 0.67
N PRO A 266 4.48 -26.90 1.77
CA PRO A 266 3.04 -27.11 1.71
C PRO A 266 2.41 -26.14 0.71
N SER A 267 1.38 -26.59 -0.02
CA SER A 267 0.66 -25.72 -0.96
C SER A 267 0.04 -24.54 -0.21
N ALA A 268 -0.12 -23.40 -0.87
CA ALA A 268 -0.69 -22.22 -0.21
C ALA A 268 -2.11 -22.47 0.33
N ARG A 269 -2.89 -23.36 -0.30
CA ARG A 269 -4.18 -23.83 0.23
C ARG A 269 -4.01 -24.70 1.46
N GLU A 270 -3.03 -25.59 1.51
CA GLU A 270 -2.80 -26.42 2.70
C GLU A 270 -2.31 -25.58 3.90
N VAL A 271 -1.49 -24.55 3.66
CA VAL A 271 -1.18 -23.52 4.68
C VAL A 271 -2.47 -22.83 5.14
N SER A 272 -3.30 -22.34 4.21
CA SER A 272 -4.58 -21.68 4.53
C SER A 272 -5.49 -22.58 5.36
N ARG A 273 -5.73 -23.82 4.93
CA ARG A 273 -6.63 -24.78 5.58
C ARG A 273 -6.20 -25.15 7.00
N ARG A 274 -4.89 -25.23 7.28
CA ARG A 274 -4.38 -25.48 8.63
C ARG A 274 -4.30 -24.22 9.48
N PHE A 275 -3.99 -23.06 8.88
CA PHE A 275 -3.84 -21.79 9.59
C PHE A 275 -5.18 -21.11 9.93
N THR A 276 -6.16 -21.23 9.06
CA THR A 276 -7.45 -20.56 9.16
C THR A 276 -8.50 -21.47 9.80
N ASP A 277 -8.56 -21.46 11.13
CA ASP A 277 -9.63 -22.15 11.84
C ASP A 277 -10.93 -21.32 11.77
N SER A 278 -11.72 -21.57 10.72
CA SER A 278 -13.04 -20.97 10.52
C SER A 278 -14.07 -21.37 11.60
N ALA A 279 -13.79 -22.39 12.41
CA ALA A 279 -14.63 -22.82 13.54
C ALA A 279 -14.14 -22.25 14.90
N ALA A 280 -12.95 -21.64 14.95
CA ALA A 280 -12.46 -20.99 16.16
C ALA A 280 -13.39 -19.84 16.58
N PRO A 281 -13.60 -19.62 17.89
CA PRO A 281 -14.40 -18.51 18.40
C PRO A 281 -13.92 -17.16 17.84
N ILE A 282 -14.82 -16.43 17.19
CA ILE A 282 -14.53 -15.14 16.57
C ILE A 282 -14.15 -14.14 17.67
N LYS A 283 -12.91 -13.66 17.65
CA LYS A 283 -12.47 -12.56 18.52
C LYS A 283 -12.69 -11.23 17.82
N ILE A 284 -13.34 -10.30 18.51
CA ILE A 284 -13.69 -8.98 18.00
C ILE A 284 -12.68 -7.95 18.49
N GLU A 285 -12.25 -7.03 17.64
CA GLU A 285 -11.49 -5.85 18.06
C GLU A 285 -12.46 -4.73 18.42
N HIS A 286 -12.61 -4.46 19.71
CA HIS A 286 -13.62 -3.53 20.23
C HIS A 286 -13.18 -2.06 20.19
N LYS A 287 -11.90 -1.77 19.88
CA LYS A 287 -11.42 -0.39 19.75
C LYS A 287 -11.66 0.20 18.36
N LEU A 288 -11.57 -0.63 17.32
CA LEU A 288 -11.57 -0.20 15.92
C LEU A 288 -12.92 -0.46 15.26
N SER A 289 -13.26 0.33 14.26
CA SER A 289 -14.41 0.10 13.38
C SER A 289 -13.97 -0.55 12.05
N MET A 290 -14.91 -1.12 11.30
CA MET A 290 -14.68 -1.63 9.95
C MET A 290 -14.17 -0.52 8.99
N LEU A 291 -14.44 0.76 9.28
CA LEU A 291 -13.89 1.89 8.53
C LEU A 291 -12.37 1.94 8.59
N PHE A 292 -11.73 1.50 9.69
CA PHE A 292 -10.27 1.38 9.74
C PHE A 292 -9.75 0.46 8.63
N LEU A 293 -10.43 -0.66 8.35
CA LEU A 293 -10.06 -1.58 7.27
C LEU A 293 -10.37 -0.98 5.89
N THR A 294 -11.53 -0.36 5.73
CA THR A 294 -11.93 0.29 4.48
C THR A 294 -11.03 1.49 4.13
N TRP A 295 -10.55 2.24 5.12
CA TRP A 295 -9.51 3.27 4.94
C TRP A 295 -8.18 2.64 4.55
N GLY A 296 -7.76 1.60 5.25
CA GLY A 296 -6.53 0.86 4.93
C GLY A 296 -6.51 0.33 3.49
N GLN A 297 -7.63 -0.20 3.00
CA GLN A 297 -7.81 -0.63 1.61
C GLN A 297 -7.80 0.55 0.63
N PHE A 298 -8.55 1.62 0.92
CA PHE A 298 -8.58 2.82 0.07
C PHE A 298 -7.20 3.46 -0.08
N LEU A 299 -6.40 3.43 0.99
CA LEU A 299 -5.01 3.90 1.02
C LEU A 299 -4.02 2.93 0.37
N ASP A 300 -4.19 1.60 0.52
CA ASP A 300 -3.42 0.62 -0.27
C ASP A 300 -3.62 0.86 -1.77
N HIS A 301 -4.84 1.19 -2.18
CA HIS A 301 -5.14 1.42 -3.59
C HIS A 301 -4.56 2.74 -4.14
N ASP A 302 -4.18 3.68 -3.27
CA ASP A 302 -3.41 4.89 -3.64
C ASP A 302 -1.92 4.57 -3.85
N MET A 303 -1.36 3.71 -3.00
CA MET A 303 0.09 3.46 -2.96
C MET A 303 0.53 2.22 -3.73
N THR A 304 -0.34 1.23 -3.93
CA THR A 304 0.05 -0.10 -4.42
C THR A 304 -0.97 -0.70 -5.40
N ASN A 305 -0.47 -1.18 -6.53
CA ASN A 305 -1.23 -1.93 -7.52
C ASN A 305 -0.30 -2.90 -8.27
N THR A 306 -0.55 -4.21 -8.19
CA THR A 306 0.23 -5.24 -8.91
C THR A 306 -0.62 -5.91 -9.98
N GLY A 307 -0.26 -5.73 -11.25
CA GLY A 307 -0.90 -6.41 -12.37
C GLY A 307 -0.40 -7.85 -12.55
N SER A 308 -1.31 -8.79 -12.76
CA SER A 308 -0.96 -10.16 -13.19
C SER A 308 -0.63 -10.17 -14.69
N THR A 309 0.19 -11.12 -15.14
CA THR A 309 0.41 -11.33 -16.58
C THR A 309 -0.93 -11.62 -17.29
N LYS A 310 -1.12 -11.06 -18.48
CA LYS A 310 -2.31 -11.28 -19.34
C LYS A 310 -1.92 -11.98 -20.66
N GLY A 311 -2.90 -12.64 -21.28
CA GLY A 311 -2.78 -13.28 -22.59
C GLY A 311 -2.84 -12.27 -23.75
N GLU A 312 -3.17 -12.74 -24.94
CA GLU A 312 -3.38 -11.87 -26.10
C GLU A 312 -4.65 -11.05 -25.94
N ASN A 313 -4.63 -9.77 -26.35
CA ASN A 313 -5.74 -8.82 -26.18
C ASN A 313 -6.30 -8.79 -24.73
N GLU A 314 -5.40 -8.77 -23.74
CA GLU A 314 -5.73 -8.72 -22.31
C GLU A 314 -6.58 -9.90 -21.78
N SER A 315 -6.69 -10.98 -22.56
CA SER A 315 -7.41 -12.18 -22.16
C SER A 315 -6.90 -12.77 -20.84
N ALA A 316 -7.84 -13.32 -20.08
CA ALA A 316 -7.56 -14.07 -18.88
C ALA A 316 -6.73 -15.32 -19.22
N ILE A 317 -5.80 -15.67 -18.32
CA ILE A 317 -5.04 -16.92 -18.41
C ILE A 317 -5.64 -17.89 -17.40
N SER A 318 -6.11 -19.06 -17.86
CA SER A 318 -6.44 -20.19 -16.98
C SER A 318 -5.20 -21.08 -16.84
N CYS A 319 -4.95 -21.51 -15.60
CA CYS A 319 -3.80 -22.30 -15.18
C CYS A 319 -4.20 -23.65 -14.60
N CYS A 320 -5.44 -23.78 -14.14
CA CYS A 320 -6.02 -25.05 -13.71
C CYS A 320 -6.61 -25.85 -14.86
N ASP A 321 -7.16 -25.18 -15.88
CA ASP A 321 -7.71 -25.88 -17.04
C ASP A 321 -6.60 -26.16 -18.06
N GLN A 322 -6.37 -27.43 -18.35
CA GLN A 322 -5.54 -27.81 -19.49
C GLN A 322 -6.30 -27.51 -20.79
N CYS A 323 -5.79 -26.57 -21.58
CA CYS A 323 -6.15 -26.48 -22.99
C CYS A 323 -5.64 -27.76 -23.69
N GLN A 324 -6.57 -28.64 -24.07
CA GLN A 324 -6.26 -29.97 -24.61
C GLN A 324 -5.39 -29.91 -25.87
N ASP A 325 -5.61 -28.90 -26.73
CA ASP A 325 -4.86 -28.70 -27.99
C ASP A 325 -3.52 -27.96 -27.80
N CYS A 326 -3.32 -27.27 -26.66
CA CYS A 326 -2.16 -26.39 -26.46
C CYS A 326 -0.88 -27.11 -26.02
N GLY A 327 -0.94 -28.40 -25.65
CA GLY A 327 0.20 -29.24 -25.25
C GLY A 327 0.90 -28.90 -23.93
N SER A 328 0.78 -27.67 -23.41
CA SER A 328 1.34 -27.24 -22.12
C SER A 328 0.58 -26.04 -21.53
N PRO A 329 0.57 -25.86 -20.19
CA PRO A 329 0.03 -24.65 -19.55
C PRO A 329 0.89 -23.42 -19.86
N HIS A 330 0.33 -22.22 -19.73
CA HIS A 330 1.06 -20.98 -20.01
C HIS A 330 2.27 -20.81 -19.07
N PRO A 331 3.45 -20.35 -19.53
CA PRO A 331 4.67 -20.27 -18.70
C PRO A 331 4.59 -19.35 -17.46
N GLN A 332 3.58 -18.48 -17.37
CA GLN A 332 3.34 -17.62 -16.20
C GLN A 332 2.25 -18.18 -15.27
N CYS A 333 1.87 -19.45 -15.42
CA CYS A 333 1.00 -20.15 -14.49
C CYS A 333 1.77 -20.63 -13.25
N PHE A 334 1.25 -20.31 -12.07
CA PHE A 334 1.75 -20.81 -10.80
C PHE A 334 0.56 -21.21 -9.90
N PRO A 335 -0.24 -22.22 -10.31
CA PRO A 335 -1.51 -22.55 -9.67
C PRO A 335 -1.37 -22.95 -8.20
N ILE A 336 -2.39 -22.66 -7.41
CA ILE A 336 -2.49 -23.12 -6.02
C ILE A 336 -3.09 -24.52 -6.04
N LEU A 337 -2.28 -25.53 -5.73
CA LEU A 337 -2.71 -26.94 -5.71
C LEU A 337 -3.60 -27.23 -4.50
N VAL A 338 -4.70 -27.95 -4.74
CA VAL A 338 -5.67 -28.36 -3.72
C VAL A 338 -5.62 -29.88 -3.56
N GLU A 339 -5.41 -30.34 -2.33
CA GLU A 339 -5.22 -31.77 -2.04
C GLU A 339 -6.46 -32.62 -2.30
N LYS A 340 -6.26 -33.94 -2.44
CA LYS A 340 -7.38 -34.89 -2.58
C LYS A 340 -8.32 -34.88 -1.37
N SER A 341 -7.74 -34.60 -0.21
CA SER A 341 -8.31 -34.54 1.14
C SER A 341 -8.87 -33.17 1.58
N ASP A 342 -8.88 -32.14 0.72
CA ASP A 342 -9.41 -30.82 1.13
C ASP A 342 -10.90 -30.93 1.50
N PRO A 343 -11.30 -30.57 2.73
CA PRO A 343 -12.66 -30.82 3.24
C PRO A 343 -13.74 -29.93 2.61
N PHE A 344 -13.36 -28.88 1.87
CA PHE A 344 -14.30 -27.95 1.23
C PHE A 344 -14.24 -27.97 -0.30
N TYR A 345 -13.09 -28.26 -0.90
CA TYR A 345 -12.93 -28.24 -2.35
C TYR A 345 -13.02 -29.63 -2.99
N ALA A 346 -12.76 -30.71 -2.24
CA ALA A 346 -12.72 -32.06 -2.81
C ALA A 346 -14.09 -32.61 -3.23
N ASP A 347 -15.15 -32.30 -2.48
CA ASP A 347 -16.55 -32.65 -2.80
C ASP A 347 -17.06 -31.93 -4.07
N LYS A 348 -16.49 -30.76 -4.36
CA LYS A 348 -16.78 -29.93 -5.55
C LYS A 348 -15.89 -30.27 -6.74
N GLY A 349 -15.03 -31.28 -6.63
CA GLY A 349 -14.09 -31.71 -7.68
C GLY A 349 -12.92 -30.76 -7.92
N VAL A 350 -12.76 -29.70 -7.11
CA VAL A 350 -11.72 -28.69 -7.29
C VAL A 350 -10.37 -29.23 -6.81
N ARG A 351 -9.38 -29.26 -7.70
CA ARG A 351 -8.00 -29.72 -7.45
C ARG A 351 -6.93 -28.65 -7.61
N CYS A 352 -7.35 -27.45 -8.01
CA CYS A 352 -6.49 -26.34 -8.34
C CYS A 352 -7.30 -25.04 -8.23
N LEU A 353 -6.66 -23.97 -7.74
CA LEU A 353 -7.17 -22.61 -7.79
C LEU A 353 -6.26 -21.78 -8.71
N ASP A 354 -6.86 -21.09 -9.69
CA ASP A 354 -6.15 -20.33 -10.71
C ASP A 354 -5.27 -19.23 -10.09
N PHE A 355 -4.01 -19.22 -10.49
CA PHE A 355 -3.06 -18.18 -10.09
C PHE A 355 -2.06 -17.93 -11.21
N VAL A 356 -2.03 -16.68 -11.67
CA VAL A 356 -1.12 -16.19 -12.71
C VAL A 356 -0.08 -15.29 -12.06
N ARG A 357 1.19 -15.47 -12.43
CA ARG A 357 2.31 -14.69 -11.92
C ARG A 357 2.19 -13.21 -12.24
N SER A 358 2.59 -12.38 -11.29
CA SER A 358 2.68 -10.92 -11.43
C SER A 358 3.57 -10.56 -12.60
N ALA A 359 3.19 -9.52 -13.35
CA ALA A 359 3.93 -9.03 -14.49
C ALA A 359 5.35 -8.59 -14.07
N PRO A 360 6.43 -9.15 -14.67
CA PRO A 360 7.80 -8.76 -14.31
C PRO A 360 8.10 -7.34 -14.78
N ALA A 361 8.89 -6.61 -13.99
CA ALA A 361 9.39 -5.28 -14.29
C ALA A 361 10.81 -5.33 -14.92
N PRO A 362 11.12 -4.48 -15.92
CA PRO A 362 12.46 -4.41 -16.47
C PRO A 362 13.41 -3.76 -15.46
N GLN A 363 14.69 -4.09 -15.57
CA GLN A 363 15.74 -3.51 -14.76
C GLN A 363 16.88 -3.03 -15.66
N CYS A 364 17.58 -1.97 -15.24
CA CYS A 364 18.72 -1.42 -15.98
C CYS A 364 20.00 -2.27 -15.86
N ALA A 365 19.95 -3.40 -15.15
CA ALA A 365 21.04 -4.35 -14.94
C ALA A 365 20.48 -5.78 -14.90
N ILE A 366 21.33 -6.79 -15.15
CA ILE A 366 20.96 -8.19 -14.92
C ILE A 366 20.80 -8.42 -13.42
N ASN A 367 19.59 -8.76 -12.99
CA ASN A 367 19.25 -8.99 -11.59
C ASN A 367 18.01 -9.89 -11.48
N LYS A 368 17.72 -10.38 -10.27
CA LYS A 368 16.59 -11.25 -9.94
C LYS A 368 15.25 -10.59 -10.31
N ARG A 369 14.23 -11.39 -10.60
CA ARG A 369 12.89 -10.90 -11.03
C ARG A 369 12.28 -9.93 -10.03
N GLU A 370 11.86 -8.77 -10.53
CA GLU A 370 11.08 -7.78 -9.80
C GLU A 370 9.67 -7.59 -10.39
N GLN A 371 8.78 -7.00 -9.63
CA GLN A 371 7.38 -6.74 -10.01
C GLN A 371 7.09 -5.24 -10.05
N PHE A 372 6.17 -4.83 -10.93
CA PHE A 372 5.72 -3.45 -11.04
C PHE A 372 4.76 -3.02 -9.92
N ASN A 373 4.91 -1.77 -9.51
CA ASN A 373 3.80 -0.98 -8.97
C ASN A 373 3.15 -0.15 -10.10
N GLN A 374 1.86 -0.34 -10.34
CA GLN A 374 1.09 0.47 -11.30
C GLN A 374 0.59 1.80 -10.68
N ALA A 375 0.59 1.90 -9.35
CA ALA A 375 0.26 3.11 -8.61
C ALA A 375 1.52 3.97 -8.36
N SER A 376 1.34 5.26 -8.05
CA SER A 376 2.38 6.09 -7.44
C SER A 376 2.72 5.54 -6.04
N ALA A 377 3.92 5.82 -5.53
CA ALA A 377 4.32 5.40 -4.18
C ALA A 377 3.96 6.42 -3.08
N TYR A 378 3.52 7.61 -3.49
CA TYR A 378 3.14 8.71 -2.61
C TYR A 378 1.68 8.56 -2.19
N ILE A 379 1.32 9.18 -1.07
CA ILE A 379 -0.08 9.36 -0.69
C ILE A 379 -0.55 10.63 -1.40
N ASP A 380 -0.92 10.50 -2.68
CA ASP A 380 -1.20 11.59 -3.60
C ASP A 380 -2.57 11.52 -4.29
N GLY A 381 -3.47 10.69 -3.76
CA GLY A 381 -4.86 10.64 -4.18
C GLY A 381 -5.06 9.99 -5.56
N SER A 382 -4.08 9.24 -6.07
CA SER A 382 -4.13 8.56 -7.38
C SER A 382 -5.32 7.59 -7.48
N MET A 383 -5.80 7.01 -6.38
CA MET A 383 -7.05 6.22 -6.37
C MET A 383 -8.31 7.05 -6.68
N ILE A 384 -8.24 8.39 -6.55
CA ILE A 384 -9.26 9.36 -6.96
C ILE A 384 -8.94 9.92 -8.35
N TYR A 385 -7.68 10.30 -8.59
CA TYR A 385 -7.24 11.11 -9.75
C TYR A 385 -6.60 10.34 -10.92
N ALA A 386 -6.34 9.04 -10.75
CA ALA A 386 -5.52 8.18 -11.59
C ALA A 386 -4.04 8.61 -11.72
N THR A 387 -3.20 7.68 -12.19
CA THR A 387 -1.77 7.92 -12.45
C THR A 387 -1.47 8.34 -13.88
N THR A 388 -2.38 8.07 -14.84
CA THR A 388 -2.18 8.40 -16.26
C THR A 388 -3.03 9.58 -16.70
N ARG A 389 -2.54 10.33 -17.69
CA ARG A 389 -3.29 11.43 -18.30
C ARG A 389 -4.58 10.96 -19.00
N LEU A 390 -4.58 9.77 -19.59
CA LEU A 390 -5.77 9.24 -20.26
C LEU A 390 -6.91 9.00 -19.26
N GLU A 391 -6.62 8.44 -18.09
CA GLU A 391 -7.62 8.21 -17.07
C GLU A 391 -7.97 9.49 -16.30
N GLY A 392 -6.97 10.16 -15.71
CA GLY A 392 -7.19 11.33 -14.86
C GLY A 392 -7.71 12.54 -15.64
N ASP A 393 -6.91 13.05 -16.56
CA ASP A 393 -7.22 14.27 -17.32
C ASP A 393 -8.41 14.04 -18.25
N VAL A 394 -8.33 13.06 -19.15
CA VAL A 394 -9.31 12.92 -20.24
C VAL A 394 -10.60 12.20 -19.84
N ARG A 395 -10.54 11.21 -18.94
CA ARG A 395 -11.70 10.35 -18.59
C ARG A 395 -12.39 10.76 -17.29
N LEU A 396 -11.67 11.32 -16.30
CA LEU A 396 -12.20 11.64 -14.98
C LEU A 396 -12.47 13.13 -14.72
N ARG A 397 -11.87 14.10 -15.44
CA ARG A 397 -12.19 15.53 -15.27
C ARG A 397 -13.39 16.01 -16.10
N ALA A 398 -14.22 16.87 -15.51
CA ALA A 398 -15.33 17.53 -16.21
C ALA A 398 -14.85 18.67 -17.13
N HIS A 399 -13.67 19.26 -16.83
CA HIS A 399 -13.15 20.49 -17.46
C HIS A 399 -14.10 21.68 -17.37
N VAL A 400 -14.90 21.73 -16.28
CA VAL A 400 -15.77 22.86 -15.93
C VAL A 400 -15.62 23.12 -14.42
N ASN A 401 -15.25 24.35 -14.05
CA ASN A 401 -15.04 24.82 -12.68
C ASN A 401 -14.09 23.92 -11.84
N GLY A 402 -13.12 23.27 -12.49
CA GLY A 402 -12.17 22.35 -11.87
C GLY A 402 -12.76 21.01 -11.43
N ASN A 403 -14.04 20.72 -11.70
CA ASN A 403 -14.70 19.53 -11.18
C ASN A 403 -14.20 18.21 -11.80
N MET A 404 -14.28 17.14 -11.02
CA MET A 404 -14.31 15.76 -11.49
C MET A 404 -15.68 15.44 -12.10
N ARG A 405 -15.70 14.55 -13.09
CA ARG A 405 -16.93 13.99 -13.64
C ARG A 405 -17.65 13.18 -12.56
N GLY A 406 -18.97 13.29 -12.57
CA GLY A 406 -19.88 12.37 -11.92
C GLY A 406 -21.11 12.16 -12.79
N ARG A 407 -22.00 11.27 -12.36
CA ARG A 407 -23.35 11.13 -12.92
C ARG A 407 -24.34 11.74 -11.94
N LEU A 408 -25.04 12.79 -12.36
CA LEU A 408 -26.19 13.29 -11.63
C LEU A 408 -27.31 12.25 -11.69
N HIS A 409 -27.76 11.78 -10.53
CA HIS A 409 -28.86 10.84 -10.39
C HIS A 409 -30.21 11.59 -10.34
N HIS A 410 -31.32 10.87 -10.57
CA HIS A 410 -32.65 11.49 -10.70
C HIS A 410 -33.18 12.13 -9.41
N ASP A 411 -32.56 11.84 -8.27
CA ASP A 411 -32.84 12.40 -6.94
C ASP A 411 -31.90 13.55 -6.56
N GLY A 412 -31.09 14.05 -7.52
CA GLY A 412 -30.18 15.17 -7.33
C GLY A 412 -28.82 14.80 -6.75
N ARG A 413 -28.57 13.53 -6.38
CA ARG A 413 -27.26 13.10 -5.89
C ARG A 413 -26.24 12.96 -7.01
N TRP A 414 -25.01 13.39 -6.75
CA TRP A 414 -23.87 13.07 -7.62
C TRP A 414 -23.31 11.70 -7.26
N MET A 415 -23.27 10.81 -8.25
CA MET A 415 -22.61 9.51 -8.17
C MET A 415 -21.31 9.54 -8.97
N LEU A 416 -20.41 8.58 -8.73
CA LEU A 416 -19.22 8.39 -9.56
C LEU A 416 -19.60 8.21 -11.05
N PRO A 417 -18.68 8.51 -12.00
CA PRO A 417 -18.83 8.13 -13.39
C PRO A 417 -19.17 6.65 -13.54
N ILE A 418 -20.02 6.32 -14.52
CA ILE A 418 -20.31 4.92 -14.84
C ILE A 418 -19.15 4.29 -15.59
N SER A 419 -18.87 3.03 -15.31
CA SER A 419 -17.99 2.21 -16.13
C SER A 419 -18.69 1.88 -17.45
N ALA A 420 -18.04 2.20 -18.57
CA ALA A 420 -18.51 1.87 -19.91
C ALA A 420 -18.08 0.46 -20.36
N GLU A 421 -17.29 -0.26 -19.55
CA GLU A 421 -16.74 -1.58 -19.89
C GLU A 421 -17.75 -2.69 -19.55
N PRO A 422 -18.26 -3.46 -20.53
CA PRO A 422 -19.25 -4.52 -20.27
C PRO A 422 -18.69 -5.69 -19.45
N LYS A 423 -17.36 -5.82 -19.35
CA LYS A 423 -16.65 -6.91 -18.68
C LYS A 423 -15.81 -6.45 -17.46
N ASP A 424 -16.19 -5.36 -16.79
CA ASP A 424 -15.50 -4.83 -15.59
C ASP A 424 -15.69 -5.65 -14.29
N GLY A 425 -16.05 -6.93 -14.42
CA GLY A 425 -16.41 -7.80 -13.30
C GLY A 425 -17.85 -7.65 -12.84
N CYS A 426 -18.39 -6.44 -12.70
CA CYS A 426 -19.70 -6.23 -12.06
C CYS A 426 -20.87 -5.90 -13.02
N ASN A 427 -20.66 -5.31 -14.21
CA ASN A 427 -21.76 -4.87 -15.07
C ASN A 427 -22.64 -6.06 -15.52
N ARG A 428 -23.97 -5.87 -15.53
CA ARG A 428 -24.97 -6.88 -15.93
C ARG A 428 -26.07 -6.23 -16.77
N ASP A 429 -26.45 -6.86 -17.88
CA ASP A 429 -27.49 -6.35 -18.79
C ASP A 429 -28.82 -6.04 -18.08
N GLU A 430 -29.21 -6.89 -17.13
CA GLU A 430 -30.45 -6.74 -16.34
C GLU A 430 -30.44 -5.49 -15.44
N LEU A 431 -29.27 -5.11 -14.93
CA LEU A 431 -29.08 -3.96 -14.04
C LEU A 431 -28.86 -2.67 -14.84
N MET A 432 -28.14 -2.75 -15.96
CA MET A 432 -27.99 -1.63 -16.90
C MET A 432 -29.34 -1.19 -17.48
N LYS A 433 -30.26 -2.14 -17.75
CA LYS A 433 -31.66 -1.86 -18.11
C LYS A 433 -32.44 -1.12 -17.01
N GLN A 434 -32.02 -1.28 -15.75
CA GLN A 434 -32.56 -0.57 -14.58
C GLN A 434 -31.78 0.72 -14.26
N SER A 435 -30.93 1.21 -15.17
CA SER A 435 -30.04 2.37 -14.96
C SER A 435 -29.04 2.25 -13.81
N ARG A 436 -28.78 1.03 -13.34
CA ARG A 436 -27.76 0.71 -12.32
C ARG A 436 -26.51 0.17 -13.00
N TYR A 437 -25.38 0.83 -12.74
CA TYR A 437 -24.09 0.54 -13.39
C TYR A 437 -22.99 0.34 -12.35
N CYS A 438 -21.91 -0.27 -12.79
CA CYS A 438 -20.62 -0.17 -12.11
C CYS A 438 -20.04 1.24 -12.20
N PHE A 439 -19.15 1.55 -11.27
CA PHE A 439 -18.53 2.86 -11.15
C PHE A 439 -17.11 2.86 -11.71
N LYS A 440 -16.61 4.05 -12.01
CA LYS A 440 -15.24 4.32 -12.44
C LYS A 440 -14.64 5.42 -11.58
N ALA A 441 -13.39 5.24 -11.17
CA ALA A 441 -12.60 6.19 -10.38
C ALA A 441 -11.13 6.15 -10.86
N GLY A 442 -10.21 6.76 -10.10
CA GLY A 442 -8.78 6.76 -10.38
C GLY A 442 -8.13 5.37 -10.35
N ASP A 443 -8.58 4.52 -9.42
CA ASP A 443 -8.18 3.11 -9.37
C ASP A 443 -9.28 2.16 -9.89
N GLY A 444 -8.86 1.13 -10.64
CA GLY A 444 -9.75 0.16 -11.29
C GLY A 444 -10.46 -0.81 -10.35
N ARG A 445 -10.02 -0.93 -9.08
CA ARG A 445 -10.63 -1.82 -8.08
C ARG A 445 -11.78 -1.16 -7.32
N VAL A 446 -12.24 0.04 -7.72
CA VAL A 446 -13.34 0.81 -7.08
C VAL A 446 -14.61 0.00 -6.78
N ASN A 447 -14.93 -1.02 -7.59
CA ASN A 447 -16.12 -1.87 -7.41
C ASN A 447 -15.85 -3.17 -6.61
N GLU A 448 -14.63 -3.39 -6.11
CA GLU A 448 -14.25 -4.65 -5.44
C GLU A 448 -15.17 -4.97 -4.26
N GLN A 449 -15.49 -3.97 -3.43
CA GLN A 449 -16.48 -4.06 -2.36
C GLN A 449 -17.19 -2.71 -2.11
N ILE A 450 -18.44 -2.73 -1.65
CA ILE A 450 -19.34 -1.57 -1.62
C ILE A 450 -18.88 -0.40 -0.72
N GLY A 451 -18.16 -0.69 0.38
CA GLY A 451 -17.55 0.30 1.26
C GLY A 451 -16.44 1.10 0.57
N LEU A 452 -15.60 0.44 -0.20
CA LEU A 452 -14.59 1.07 -1.04
C LEU A 452 -15.25 1.97 -2.09
N THR A 453 -16.30 1.49 -2.77
CA THR A 453 -17.08 2.30 -3.72
C THR A 453 -17.69 3.54 -3.05
N ALA A 454 -18.20 3.42 -1.81
CA ALA A 454 -18.71 4.55 -1.04
C ALA A 454 -17.60 5.57 -0.69
N MET A 455 -16.39 5.11 -0.34
CA MET A 455 -15.22 5.97 -0.14
C MET A 455 -14.88 6.78 -1.40
N HIS A 456 -14.71 6.13 -2.55
CA HIS A 456 -14.44 6.85 -3.81
C HIS A 456 -15.54 7.86 -4.14
N THR A 457 -16.81 7.54 -3.85
CA THR A 457 -17.95 8.47 -4.07
C THR A 457 -17.86 9.70 -3.17
N ILE A 458 -17.57 9.51 -1.88
CA ILE A 458 -17.39 10.60 -0.90
C ILE A 458 -16.23 11.51 -1.30
N TRP A 459 -15.09 10.96 -1.70
CA TRP A 459 -13.91 11.75 -2.03
C TRP A 459 -14.03 12.48 -3.39
N MET A 460 -14.76 11.92 -4.35
CA MET A 460 -15.14 12.65 -5.58
C MET A 460 -16.09 13.82 -5.27
N ARG A 461 -17.05 13.61 -4.34
CA ARG A 461 -17.95 14.69 -3.89
C ARG A 461 -17.18 15.79 -3.16
N GLU A 462 -16.21 15.45 -2.29
CA GLU A 462 -15.41 16.45 -1.57
C GLU A 462 -14.58 17.31 -2.52
N HIS A 463 -13.95 16.70 -3.54
CA HIS A 463 -13.26 17.44 -4.59
C HIS A 463 -14.22 18.44 -5.25
N ASN A 464 -15.39 17.99 -5.72
CA ASN A 464 -16.33 18.88 -6.40
C ASN A 464 -16.89 19.96 -5.45
N ARG A 465 -17.09 19.65 -4.16
CA ARG A 465 -17.51 20.62 -3.15
C ARG A 465 -16.47 21.75 -3.01
N ILE A 466 -15.20 21.41 -2.84
CA ILE A 466 -14.10 22.38 -2.73
C ILE A 466 -13.93 23.14 -4.06
N ALA A 467 -13.91 22.46 -5.21
CA ALA A 467 -13.73 23.07 -6.52
C ALA A 467 -14.77 24.15 -6.82
N ASN A 468 -16.05 23.88 -6.56
CA ASN A 468 -17.10 24.87 -6.76
C ASN A 468 -16.97 26.06 -5.80
N THR A 469 -16.61 25.86 -4.53
CA THR A 469 -16.34 26.96 -3.59
C THR A 469 -15.16 27.82 -4.04
N LEU A 470 -14.06 27.21 -4.49
CA LEU A 470 -12.90 27.93 -5.02
C LEU A 470 -13.20 28.67 -6.33
N ALA A 471 -14.10 28.14 -7.17
CA ALA A 471 -14.58 28.84 -8.37
C ALA A 471 -15.46 30.06 -8.04
N GLU A 472 -16.20 30.03 -6.94
CA GLU A 472 -17.05 31.14 -6.48
C GLU A 472 -16.23 32.31 -5.92
N TYR A 473 -15.22 32.02 -5.08
CA TYR A 473 -14.25 32.99 -4.56
C TYR A 473 -13.32 33.49 -5.68
N ASN A 474 -12.61 32.58 -6.35
CA ASN A 474 -11.59 32.91 -7.34
C ASN A 474 -12.12 32.90 -8.76
N ARG A 475 -13.09 33.77 -9.07
CA ARG A 475 -13.73 33.87 -10.40
C ARG A 475 -12.76 34.17 -11.56
N HIS A 476 -11.53 34.56 -11.24
CA HIS A 476 -10.46 34.84 -12.19
C HIS A 476 -9.55 33.62 -12.46
N TRP A 477 -9.64 32.56 -11.66
CA TRP A 477 -8.96 31.29 -11.92
C TRP A 477 -9.63 30.54 -13.08
N ASN A 478 -8.82 29.79 -13.84
CA ASN A 478 -9.32 28.88 -14.86
C ASN A 478 -9.55 27.47 -14.28
N ASP A 479 -10.21 26.60 -15.07
CA ASP A 479 -10.48 25.20 -14.70
C ASP A 479 -9.25 24.46 -14.15
N GLU A 480 -8.11 24.61 -14.82
CA GLU A 480 -6.85 23.96 -14.46
C GLU A 480 -6.35 24.37 -13.07
N ARG A 481 -6.36 25.68 -12.78
CA ARG A 481 -5.95 26.20 -11.48
C ARG A 481 -6.89 25.75 -10.36
N ILE A 482 -8.21 25.77 -10.61
CA ILE A 482 -9.20 25.30 -9.63
C ILE A 482 -9.00 23.80 -9.38
N TYR A 483 -8.85 22.98 -10.43
CA TYR A 483 -8.62 21.54 -10.33
C TYR A 483 -7.35 21.21 -9.52
N GLU A 484 -6.20 21.80 -9.85
CA GLU A 484 -4.94 21.45 -9.17
C GLU A 484 -4.85 21.99 -7.72
N GLU A 485 -5.41 23.16 -7.39
CA GLU A 485 -5.51 23.60 -5.99
C GLU A 485 -6.49 22.72 -5.20
N THR A 486 -7.63 22.36 -5.79
CA THR A 486 -8.60 21.44 -5.17
C THR A 486 -7.97 20.08 -4.91
N ARG A 487 -7.32 19.50 -5.93
CA ARG A 487 -6.57 18.24 -5.83
C ARG A 487 -5.53 18.32 -4.72
N ARG A 488 -4.76 19.41 -4.66
CA ARG A 488 -3.75 19.66 -3.63
C ARG A 488 -4.34 19.74 -2.21
N ILE A 489 -5.51 20.37 -2.02
CA ILE A 489 -6.22 20.38 -0.72
C ILE A 489 -6.71 18.98 -0.36
N VAL A 490 -7.37 18.26 -1.27
CA VAL A 490 -7.89 16.91 -1.02
C VAL A 490 -6.77 15.92 -0.69
N ILE A 491 -5.62 16.02 -1.37
CA ILE A 491 -4.43 15.22 -1.02
C ILE A 491 -3.97 15.55 0.40
N ALA A 492 -3.94 16.83 0.78
CA ALA A 492 -3.59 17.23 2.14
C ALA A 492 -4.59 16.70 3.19
N GLN A 493 -5.89 16.64 2.87
CA GLN A 493 -6.91 16.01 3.72
C GLN A 493 -6.67 14.50 3.90
N VAL A 494 -6.38 13.77 2.81
CA VAL A 494 -6.06 12.33 2.85
C VAL A 494 -4.78 12.06 3.64
N GLN A 495 -3.73 12.85 3.42
CA GLN A 495 -2.48 12.77 4.19
C GLN A 495 -2.74 13.07 5.67
N HIS A 496 -3.49 14.14 6.00
CA HIS A 496 -3.78 14.49 7.38
C HIS A 496 -4.56 13.37 8.11
N ILE A 497 -5.67 12.89 7.55
CA ILE A 497 -6.45 11.78 8.15
C ILE A 497 -5.58 10.52 8.33
N THR A 498 -4.74 10.19 7.34
CA THR A 498 -3.86 9.02 7.41
C THR A 498 -2.91 9.08 8.61
N TYR A 499 -2.18 10.18 8.78
CA TYR A 499 -1.17 10.27 9.86
C TYR A 499 -1.75 10.73 11.21
N ASN A 500 -2.95 11.31 11.24
CA ASN A 500 -3.62 11.75 12.47
C ASN A 500 -4.53 10.66 13.08
N GLU A 501 -5.33 9.99 12.25
CA GLU A 501 -6.31 8.98 12.67
C GLU A 501 -5.82 7.54 12.45
N PHE A 502 -5.34 7.20 11.25
CA PHE A 502 -5.11 5.79 10.87
C PHE A 502 -3.78 5.21 11.39
N VAL A 503 -2.65 5.86 11.12
CA VAL A 503 -1.30 5.36 11.48
C VAL A 503 -1.12 5.09 12.98
N PRO A 504 -1.59 5.95 13.91
CA PRO A 504 -1.47 5.69 15.35
C PRO A 504 -2.24 4.44 15.79
N LEU A 505 -3.43 4.20 15.23
CA LEU A 505 -4.25 3.00 15.52
C LEU A 505 -3.60 1.71 15.00
N LEU A 506 -2.80 1.81 13.93
CA LEU A 506 -2.08 0.68 13.34
C LEU A 506 -0.79 0.33 14.10
N LEU A 507 0.07 1.34 14.36
CA LEU A 507 1.42 1.15 14.90
C LEU A 507 1.53 1.28 16.41
N GLY A 508 0.51 1.86 17.08
CA GLY A 508 0.61 2.30 18.48
C GLY A 508 1.17 3.72 18.60
N GLU A 509 0.90 4.36 19.73
CA GLU A 509 1.36 5.73 20.03
C GLU A 509 2.87 5.77 20.23
N GLU A 510 3.46 4.78 20.93
CA GLU A 510 4.88 4.80 21.30
C GLU A 510 5.80 4.83 20.06
N LEU A 511 5.49 4.04 19.04
CA LEU A 511 6.25 4.01 17.79
C LEU A 511 5.92 5.20 16.87
N THR A 512 4.67 5.65 16.84
CA THR A 512 4.23 6.79 16.03
C THR A 512 4.89 8.10 16.47
N GLU A 513 4.95 8.34 17.78
CA GLU A 513 5.61 9.52 18.36
C GLU A 513 7.12 9.48 18.17
N GLN A 514 7.77 8.33 18.41
CA GLN A 514 9.21 8.22 18.25
C GLN A 514 9.67 8.49 16.81
N LEU A 515 8.92 7.99 15.83
CA LEU A 515 9.18 8.21 14.41
C LEU A 515 8.63 9.55 13.88
N LYS A 516 8.00 10.37 14.75
CA LYS A 516 7.42 11.68 14.41
C LYS A 516 6.44 11.61 13.23
N LEU A 517 5.66 10.53 13.19
CA LEU A 517 4.71 10.28 12.12
C LEU A 517 3.49 11.20 12.21
N ARG A 518 3.06 11.58 13.42
CA ARG A 518 1.94 12.52 13.60
C ARG A 518 2.16 13.85 12.85
N PRO A 519 1.08 14.48 12.39
CA PRO A 519 1.08 15.90 12.03
C PRO A 519 1.60 16.82 13.13
N LEU A 520 2.15 17.97 12.75
CA LEU A 520 2.46 19.03 13.69
C LEU A 520 1.17 19.76 14.10
N LEU A 521 1.12 20.26 15.33
CA LEU A 521 0.00 21.11 15.80
C LEU A 521 0.04 22.52 15.18
N SER A 522 1.22 22.99 14.76
CA SER A 522 1.45 24.33 14.19
C SER A 522 2.77 24.39 13.44
N GLY A 523 2.95 25.39 12.57
CA GLY A 523 4.19 25.58 11.81
C GLY A 523 4.34 24.62 10.64
N TYR A 524 5.58 24.41 10.18
CA TYR A 524 5.94 23.61 9.01
C TYR A 524 6.89 22.46 9.38
N ASP A 525 6.81 21.38 8.61
CA ASP A 525 7.68 20.22 8.71
C ASP A 525 8.89 20.37 7.77
N ASN A 526 10.09 20.14 8.31
CA ASN A 526 11.37 20.29 7.62
C ASN A 526 12.06 18.92 7.37
N SER A 527 11.34 17.80 7.50
CA SER A 527 11.91 16.44 7.43
C SER A 527 12.17 15.92 6.02
N TYR A 528 11.70 16.61 4.97
CA TYR A 528 11.89 16.17 3.59
C TYR A 528 13.37 15.94 3.26
N ASN A 529 13.68 14.75 2.77
CA ASN A 529 15.03 14.33 2.40
C ASN A 529 15.03 13.67 1.03
N LYS A 530 15.49 14.40 0.03
CA LYS A 530 15.68 13.98 -1.37
C LYS A 530 16.57 12.74 -1.57
N GLU A 531 17.38 12.33 -0.58
CA GLU A 531 18.17 11.10 -0.67
C GLU A 531 17.33 9.85 -0.38
N ILE A 532 16.20 10.00 0.34
CA ILE A 532 15.29 8.91 0.68
C ILE A 532 14.51 8.46 -0.57
N ASP A 533 14.41 7.14 -0.73
CA ASP A 533 13.48 6.54 -1.67
C ASP A 533 12.14 6.29 -0.98
N ALA A 534 11.11 7.00 -1.45
CA ALA A 534 9.71 6.86 -1.05
C ALA A 534 9.04 5.62 -1.67
N GLY A 535 9.68 4.97 -2.65
CA GLY A 535 9.16 3.79 -3.34
C GLY A 535 8.63 2.72 -2.39
N VAL A 536 7.43 2.20 -2.69
CA VAL A 536 6.80 1.15 -1.87
C VAL A 536 7.65 -0.11 -1.89
N SER A 537 7.92 -0.68 -0.72
CA SER A 537 8.58 -1.98 -0.63
C SER A 537 7.66 -3.12 -1.05
N ASN A 538 8.22 -4.10 -1.75
CA ASN A 538 7.50 -5.29 -2.18
C ASN A 538 6.93 -6.05 -0.96
N GLU A 539 7.66 -6.00 0.15
CA GLU A 539 7.31 -6.67 1.39
C GLU A 539 6.18 -5.96 2.16
N PHE A 540 6.02 -4.65 1.99
CA PHE A 540 4.84 -3.89 2.43
C PHE A 540 3.60 -4.31 1.64
N SER A 541 3.61 -4.12 0.31
CA SER A 541 2.42 -4.37 -0.55
C SER A 541 2.01 -5.86 -0.60
N THR A 542 2.98 -6.78 -0.58
CA THR A 542 2.71 -8.21 -0.81
C THR A 542 2.48 -9.01 0.48
N ALA A 543 2.94 -8.51 1.63
CA ALA A 543 2.77 -9.20 2.92
C ALA A 543 2.27 -8.31 4.04
N ALA A 544 3.05 -7.31 4.48
CA ALA A 544 2.79 -6.64 5.75
C ALA A 544 1.46 -5.87 5.75
N TYR A 545 1.18 -5.10 4.69
CA TYR A 545 -0.04 -4.29 4.60
C TYR A 545 -1.31 -5.11 4.29
N ARG A 546 -1.18 -6.43 4.04
CA ARG A 546 -2.29 -7.37 3.84
C ARG A 546 -2.88 -7.92 5.14
N PHE A 547 -2.50 -7.35 6.29
CA PHE A 547 -2.98 -7.76 7.61
C PHE A 547 -4.51 -7.68 7.73
N GLY A 548 -5.12 -6.65 7.13
CA GLY A 548 -6.55 -6.36 7.24
C GLY A 548 -7.46 -7.49 6.75
N HIS A 549 -6.97 -8.37 5.87
CA HIS A 549 -7.70 -9.55 5.40
C HIS A 549 -8.06 -10.53 6.53
N SER A 550 -7.29 -10.57 7.62
CA SER A 550 -7.60 -11.36 8.83
C SER A 550 -8.74 -10.76 9.65
N MET A 551 -8.94 -9.45 9.55
CA MET A 551 -9.87 -8.67 10.36
C MET A 551 -11.28 -8.57 9.74
N LEU A 552 -11.45 -9.04 8.50
CA LEU A 552 -12.70 -8.94 7.75
C LEU A 552 -13.84 -9.77 8.37
N GLN A 553 -15.02 -9.13 8.50
CA GLN A 553 -16.23 -9.82 8.95
C GLN A 553 -16.86 -10.71 7.87
N GLY A 554 -17.61 -11.72 8.30
CA GLY A 554 -18.39 -12.58 7.40
C GLY A 554 -19.76 -12.00 7.02
N LEU A 555 -20.33 -11.18 7.90
CA LEU A 555 -21.53 -10.39 7.68
C LEU A 555 -21.14 -8.92 7.79
N VAL A 556 -21.50 -8.13 6.80
CA VAL A 556 -21.27 -6.67 6.76
C VAL A 556 -22.57 -5.97 7.09
N GLU A 557 -22.49 -5.00 8.00
CA GLU A 557 -23.61 -4.24 8.53
C GLU A 557 -23.86 -2.95 7.75
N PHE A 558 -25.12 -2.57 7.57
CA PHE A 558 -25.55 -1.30 6.96
C PHE A 558 -26.52 -0.60 7.91
N HIS A 559 -26.12 0.56 8.44
CA HIS A 559 -26.84 1.23 9.54
C HIS A 559 -27.75 2.34 9.00
N GLY A 560 -29.06 2.11 9.06
CA GLY A 560 -30.08 3.07 8.66
C GLY A 560 -30.06 4.37 9.49
N ALA A 561 -30.87 5.34 9.10
CA ALA A 561 -30.98 6.62 9.82
C ALA A 561 -31.34 6.41 11.29
N GLN A 562 -30.73 7.20 12.18
CA GLN A 562 -30.92 7.14 13.63
C GLN A 562 -30.59 5.77 14.27
N GLY A 563 -29.85 4.88 13.58
CA GLY A 563 -29.43 3.57 14.10
C GLY A 563 -30.56 2.58 14.37
N ARG A 564 -31.79 2.85 13.90
CA ARG A 564 -32.99 2.04 14.24
C ARG A 564 -33.09 0.72 13.49
N ASN A 565 -32.51 0.65 12.29
CA ASN A 565 -32.49 -0.54 11.44
C ASN A 565 -31.03 -0.85 11.07
N VAL A 566 -30.64 -2.11 11.22
CA VAL A 566 -29.36 -2.65 10.72
C VAL A 566 -29.70 -3.74 9.70
N ASP A 567 -29.36 -3.49 8.44
CA ASP A 567 -29.39 -4.53 7.40
C ASP A 567 -28.05 -5.29 7.43
N TYR A 568 -28.06 -6.56 7.00
CA TYR A 568 -26.86 -7.40 6.94
C TYR A 568 -26.72 -8.03 5.55
N ALA A 569 -25.49 -8.13 5.04
CA ALA A 569 -25.18 -8.96 3.87
C ALA A 569 -23.95 -9.83 4.13
N GLN A 570 -23.92 -11.03 3.55
CA GLN A 570 -22.71 -11.84 3.51
C GLN A 570 -21.64 -11.14 2.67
N LEU A 571 -20.39 -11.13 3.13
CA LEU A 571 -19.29 -10.46 2.44
C LEU A 571 -19.20 -10.88 0.96
N MET A 572 -19.30 -12.17 0.64
CA MET A 572 -19.26 -12.65 -0.76
C MET A 572 -20.36 -12.07 -1.67
N LYS A 573 -21.46 -11.58 -1.10
CA LYS A 573 -22.61 -11.03 -1.84
C LYS A 573 -22.47 -9.53 -2.13
N ILE A 574 -21.51 -8.84 -1.52
CA ILE A 574 -21.25 -7.41 -1.75
C ILE A 574 -19.99 -7.16 -2.60
N LEU A 575 -19.21 -8.20 -2.87
CA LEU A 575 -18.06 -8.12 -3.77
C LEU A 575 -18.53 -7.96 -5.21
N PHE A 576 -17.95 -7.02 -5.97
CA PHE A 576 -18.41 -6.69 -7.33
C PHE A 576 -19.93 -6.43 -7.44
N ASN A 577 -20.55 -5.93 -6.36
CA ASN A 577 -21.97 -5.64 -6.27
C ASN A 577 -22.22 -4.26 -5.63
N PRO A 578 -21.87 -3.15 -6.34
CA PRO A 578 -22.03 -1.80 -5.81
C PRO A 578 -23.47 -1.28 -5.93
N PHE A 579 -24.41 -2.10 -6.44
CA PHE A 579 -25.67 -1.63 -7.01
C PHE A 579 -26.67 -1.06 -5.99
N ALA A 580 -26.50 -1.35 -4.71
CA ALA A 580 -27.29 -0.75 -3.63
C ALA A 580 -26.97 0.75 -3.42
N LEU A 581 -25.80 1.25 -3.83
CA LEU A 581 -25.45 2.68 -3.69
C LEU A 581 -26.30 3.60 -4.58
N TRP A 582 -26.93 3.05 -5.63
CA TRP A 582 -27.91 3.78 -6.44
C TRP A 582 -29.18 4.11 -5.65
N ASP A 583 -29.50 3.38 -4.58
CA ASP A 583 -30.65 3.69 -3.71
C ASP A 583 -30.31 4.80 -2.71
N PHE A 584 -31.23 5.75 -2.52
CA PHE A 584 -31.04 6.91 -1.65
C PHE A 584 -30.73 6.50 -0.20
N GLY A 585 -29.70 7.08 0.39
CA GLY A 585 -29.32 6.86 1.79
C GLY A 585 -28.62 5.52 2.06
N LYS A 586 -28.44 4.65 1.06
CA LYS A 586 -27.62 3.44 1.20
C LYS A 586 -26.12 3.76 1.28
N LEU A 587 -25.65 4.86 0.67
CA LEU A 587 -24.29 5.36 0.88
C LEU A 587 -24.04 5.68 2.37
N ASP A 588 -24.96 6.42 3.01
CA ASP A 588 -24.86 6.72 4.45
C ASP A 588 -24.95 5.46 5.31
N ALA A 589 -25.75 4.47 4.89
CA ALA A 589 -25.89 3.21 5.61
C ALA A 589 -24.60 2.37 5.55
N VAL A 590 -23.92 2.35 4.40
CA VAL A 590 -22.57 1.77 4.25
C VAL A 590 -21.58 2.49 5.15
N VAL A 591 -21.57 3.83 5.15
CA VAL A 591 -20.63 4.65 5.92
C VAL A 591 -20.84 4.48 7.43
N ARG A 592 -22.08 4.59 7.92
CA ARG A 592 -22.41 4.35 9.34
C ARG A 592 -22.12 2.91 9.75
N GLY A 593 -22.43 1.92 8.91
CA GLY A 593 -22.11 0.51 9.15
C GLY A 593 -20.60 0.29 9.29
N ASN A 594 -19.81 0.82 8.37
CA ASN A 594 -18.34 0.78 8.45
C ASN A 594 -17.84 1.47 9.72
N ALA A 595 -18.37 2.64 10.07
CA ALA A 595 -17.95 3.38 11.25
C ALA A 595 -18.38 2.73 12.59
N GLN A 596 -19.38 1.85 12.62
CA GLN A 596 -19.96 1.33 13.87
C GLN A 596 -19.80 -0.18 14.07
N GLN A 597 -19.61 -0.95 13.01
CA GLN A 597 -19.33 -2.38 13.08
C GLN A 597 -17.89 -2.62 13.55
N CYS A 598 -17.70 -3.51 14.53
CA CYS A 598 -16.36 -3.93 14.96
C CYS A 598 -15.76 -4.96 13.98
N PRO A 599 -14.47 -4.87 13.60
CA PRO A 599 -13.77 -5.90 12.86
C PRO A 599 -13.36 -7.07 13.76
N ARG A 600 -12.87 -8.15 13.16
CA ARG A 600 -12.20 -9.23 13.89
C ARG A 600 -10.81 -8.80 14.36
N LYS A 601 -10.28 -9.46 15.38
CA LYS A 601 -8.85 -9.36 15.72
C LYS A 601 -8.00 -10.08 14.68
N ILE A 602 -6.75 -9.64 14.52
CA ILE A 602 -5.74 -10.38 13.75
C ILE A 602 -5.41 -11.67 14.50
N ASP A 603 -5.98 -12.81 14.09
CA ASP A 603 -5.55 -14.15 14.52
C ASP A 603 -5.85 -15.26 13.49
N THR A 604 -5.88 -16.52 13.94
CA THR A 604 -6.15 -17.69 13.11
C THR A 604 -7.63 -17.81 12.69
N SER A 605 -8.55 -16.99 13.23
CA SER A 605 -10.00 -17.02 12.92
C SER A 605 -10.36 -16.13 11.72
N PHE A 606 -9.97 -16.56 10.52
CA PHE A 606 -10.41 -15.91 9.28
C PHE A 606 -11.90 -16.17 9.01
N SER A 607 -12.51 -15.27 8.24
CA SER A 607 -13.87 -15.46 7.73
C SER A 607 -13.88 -16.44 6.55
N ILE A 608 -14.72 -17.48 6.62
CA ILE A 608 -14.92 -18.44 5.52
C ILE A 608 -15.33 -17.76 4.20
N GLN A 609 -15.90 -16.55 4.28
CA GLN A 609 -16.24 -15.71 3.14
C GLN A 609 -15.04 -15.31 2.28
N VAL A 610 -13.83 -15.24 2.86
CA VAL A 610 -12.58 -14.92 2.12
C VAL A 610 -11.66 -16.11 1.92
N THR A 611 -11.75 -17.18 2.71
CA THR A 611 -10.89 -18.38 2.57
C THR A 611 -11.49 -19.46 1.68
N ASN A 612 -12.79 -19.40 1.36
CA ASN A 612 -13.49 -20.45 0.61
C ASN A 612 -14.50 -19.89 -0.41
N HIS A 613 -15.01 -18.68 -0.18
CA HIS A 613 -16.08 -18.06 -0.98
C HIS A 613 -15.70 -16.71 -1.61
N LEU A 614 -14.39 -16.36 -1.66
CA LEU A 614 -13.94 -15.10 -2.25
C LEU A 614 -14.36 -15.02 -3.73
N PHE A 615 -15.02 -13.93 -4.11
CA PHE A 615 -15.57 -13.74 -5.47
C PHE A 615 -16.42 -14.91 -5.99
N GLN A 616 -17.17 -15.60 -5.11
CA GLN A 616 -18.07 -16.68 -5.53
C GLN A 616 -19.17 -16.15 -6.48
N PRO A 617 -19.26 -16.62 -7.73
CA PRO A 617 -20.40 -16.34 -8.60
C PRO A 617 -21.69 -16.93 -8.03
N GLU A 618 -22.85 -16.32 -8.30
CA GLU A 618 -24.14 -16.78 -7.77
C GLU A 618 -24.51 -18.22 -8.17
N LYS A 619 -24.05 -18.67 -9.34
CA LYS A 619 -24.27 -20.03 -9.87
C LYS A 619 -23.23 -21.05 -9.38
N SER A 620 -22.27 -20.64 -8.56
CA SER A 620 -21.25 -21.49 -7.95
C SER A 620 -21.57 -21.75 -6.48
N ASN A 621 -21.08 -22.86 -5.94
CA ASN A 621 -21.05 -23.19 -4.51
C ASN A 621 -19.65 -23.06 -3.88
N TYR A 622 -18.68 -22.50 -4.62
CA TYR A 622 -17.35 -22.12 -4.13
C TYR A 622 -16.84 -20.82 -4.75
N GLY A 623 -15.91 -20.18 -4.04
CA GLY A 623 -15.07 -19.09 -4.53
C GLY A 623 -13.58 -19.43 -4.38
N PHE A 624 -12.77 -18.39 -4.30
CA PHE A 624 -11.34 -18.45 -4.02
C PHE A 624 -11.01 -18.42 -2.52
N ASP A 625 -9.70 -18.55 -2.25
CA ASP A 625 -9.06 -18.45 -0.95
C ASP A 625 -8.05 -17.28 -0.96
N LEU A 626 -8.42 -16.16 -0.34
CA LEU A 626 -7.61 -14.94 -0.26
C LEU A 626 -6.31 -15.16 0.53
N PHE A 627 -6.36 -15.99 1.59
CA PHE A 627 -5.18 -16.30 2.39
C PHE A 627 -4.17 -17.10 1.56
N ALA A 628 -4.65 -18.13 0.84
CA ALA A 628 -3.81 -18.89 -0.08
C ALA A 628 -3.26 -18.01 -1.22
N ILE A 629 -4.06 -17.08 -1.76
CA ILE A 629 -3.57 -16.10 -2.76
C ILE A 629 -2.44 -15.24 -2.19
N ASN A 630 -2.53 -14.77 -0.94
CA ASN A 630 -1.47 -13.97 -0.31
C ASN A 630 -0.18 -14.78 -0.09
N VAL A 631 -0.28 -16.03 0.38
CA VAL A 631 0.88 -16.92 0.52
C VAL A 631 1.51 -17.22 -0.85
N GLN A 632 0.70 -17.54 -1.86
CA GLN A 632 1.19 -17.83 -3.22
C GLN A 632 1.84 -16.60 -3.86
N ARG A 633 1.26 -15.41 -3.68
CA ARG A 633 1.81 -14.13 -4.18
C ARG A 633 3.13 -13.78 -3.49
N GLY A 634 3.27 -14.05 -2.19
CA GLY A 634 4.55 -13.92 -1.50
C GLY A 634 5.66 -14.81 -2.09
N ARG A 635 5.32 -16.03 -2.51
CA ARG A 635 6.26 -16.96 -3.18
C ARG A 635 6.56 -16.56 -4.63
N ASP A 636 5.58 -16.03 -5.35
CA ASP A 636 5.71 -15.48 -6.71
C ASP A 636 6.63 -14.24 -6.77
N HIS A 637 6.54 -13.38 -5.75
CA HIS A 637 7.36 -12.18 -5.58
C HIS A 637 8.73 -12.46 -4.93
N GLY A 638 9.03 -13.71 -4.60
CA GLY A 638 10.29 -14.11 -3.95
C GLY A 638 10.51 -13.41 -2.62
N LEU A 639 9.48 -13.20 -1.80
CA LEU A 639 9.65 -12.54 -0.49
C LEU A 639 10.56 -13.36 0.42
N ALA A 640 11.49 -12.69 1.10
CA ALA A 640 12.37 -13.33 2.06
C ALA A 640 11.56 -13.99 3.21
N PRO A 641 11.85 -15.23 3.61
CA PRO A 641 11.12 -15.96 4.65
C PRO A 641 11.21 -15.28 6.02
N TYR A 642 10.18 -15.49 6.86
CA TYR A 642 9.92 -14.74 8.08
C TYR A 642 11.14 -14.63 9.04
N TYR A 643 11.91 -15.70 9.23
CA TYR A 643 13.01 -15.73 10.19
C TYR A 643 14.10 -14.67 9.95
N LEU A 644 14.30 -14.23 8.70
CA LEU A 644 15.30 -13.20 8.36
C LEU A 644 14.89 -11.80 8.86
N TRP A 645 13.60 -11.55 8.97
CA TRP A 645 13.04 -10.25 9.37
C TRP A 645 13.24 -9.96 10.84
N ARG A 646 13.26 -11.00 11.68
CA ARG A 646 13.58 -10.90 13.11
C ARG A 646 14.88 -10.13 13.35
N SER A 647 15.96 -10.59 12.74
CA SER A 647 17.30 -9.99 12.87
C SER A 647 17.43 -8.64 12.15
N LEU A 648 16.56 -8.34 11.18
CA LEU A 648 16.51 -7.03 10.53
C LEU A 648 15.82 -6.00 11.43
N CYS A 649 14.69 -6.36 12.03
CA CYS A 649 13.88 -5.53 12.92
C CYS A 649 14.41 -5.47 14.36
N ASN A 650 15.70 -5.77 14.58
CA ASN A 650 16.38 -5.74 15.87
C ASN A 650 15.80 -6.70 16.94
N LEU A 651 15.14 -7.78 16.51
CA LEU A 651 14.55 -8.82 17.37
C LEU A 651 15.49 -10.02 17.51
N SER A 652 15.27 -10.85 18.53
CA SER A 652 16.02 -12.10 18.74
C SER A 652 15.96 -12.99 17.50
N PRO A 653 17.11 -13.44 16.94
CA PRO A 653 17.14 -14.42 15.85
C PRO A 653 16.44 -15.72 16.26
N LEU A 654 15.86 -16.42 15.28
CA LEU A 654 15.27 -17.74 15.49
C LEU A 654 16.25 -18.81 15.00
N THR A 655 16.59 -19.75 15.87
CA THR A 655 17.49 -20.88 15.55
C THR A 655 16.76 -22.21 15.56
N ASP A 656 15.75 -22.37 16.41
CA ASP A 656 14.91 -23.56 16.49
C ASP A 656 13.41 -23.24 16.75
N TRP A 657 12.61 -24.29 16.93
CA TRP A 657 11.18 -24.18 17.25
C TRP A 657 10.91 -23.63 18.67
N ASN A 658 11.83 -23.79 19.62
CA ASN A 658 11.67 -23.30 21.00
C ASN A 658 11.84 -21.77 21.06
N ASP A 659 12.69 -21.21 20.20
CA ASP A 659 12.79 -19.76 20.00
C ASP A 659 11.47 -19.19 19.45
N LEU A 660 10.85 -19.88 18.48
CA LEU A 660 9.59 -19.45 17.87
C LEU A 660 8.42 -19.50 18.88
N GLU A 661 8.38 -20.52 19.75
CA GLU A 661 7.33 -20.70 20.77
C GLU A 661 7.22 -19.51 21.74
N ARG A 662 8.35 -18.92 22.13
CA ARG A 662 8.39 -17.78 23.07
C ARG A 662 7.94 -16.46 22.45
N GLU A 663 7.94 -16.35 21.13
CA GLU A 663 7.73 -15.10 20.39
C GLU A 663 6.35 -15.03 19.72
N MET A 664 5.76 -16.20 19.41
CA MET A 664 4.48 -16.35 18.72
C MET A 664 3.30 -16.52 19.69
N ARG A 665 2.08 -16.36 19.17
CA ARG A 665 0.88 -16.77 19.90
C ARG A 665 0.82 -18.31 20.01
N PRO A 666 0.43 -18.90 21.16
CA PRO A 666 0.43 -20.36 21.32
C PRO A 666 -0.40 -21.13 20.28
N THR A 667 -1.54 -20.58 19.85
CA THR A 667 -2.37 -21.14 18.78
C THR A 667 -1.64 -21.13 17.44
N SER A 668 -1.06 -19.99 17.06
CA SER A 668 -0.29 -19.82 15.83
C SER A 668 0.96 -20.70 15.82
N PHE A 669 1.71 -20.78 16.93
CA PHE A 669 2.88 -21.65 17.07
C PHE A 669 2.55 -23.13 16.84
N THR A 670 1.52 -23.63 17.53
CA THR A 670 1.07 -25.03 17.43
C THR A 670 0.79 -25.41 15.98
N VAL A 671 0.13 -24.52 15.26
CA VAL A 671 -0.26 -24.72 13.85
C VAL A 671 0.92 -24.55 12.90
N LEU A 672 1.80 -23.55 13.09
CA LEU A 672 3.02 -23.36 12.29
C LEU A 672 3.91 -24.61 12.31
N LYS A 673 4.09 -25.21 13.49
CA LYS A 673 4.87 -26.44 13.72
C LYS A 673 4.25 -27.69 13.08
N GLN A 674 2.96 -27.64 12.71
CA GLN A 674 2.27 -28.69 11.95
C GLN A 674 2.27 -28.43 10.44
N ILE A 675 2.49 -27.19 9.99
CA ILE A 675 2.49 -26.81 8.56
C ILE A 675 3.88 -26.93 7.96
N TYR A 676 4.87 -26.30 8.60
CA TYR A 676 6.23 -26.14 8.06
C TYR A 676 7.19 -27.14 8.70
N GLN A 677 8.18 -27.60 7.94
CA GLN A 677 9.15 -28.59 8.42
C GLN A 677 10.31 -27.93 9.19
N ASP A 678 10.76 -26.75 8.76
CA ASP A 678 11.76 -25.91 9.45
C ASP A 678 11.20 -24.49 9.64
N ILE A 679 11.63 -23.80 10.70
CA ILE A 679 11.28 -22.40 10.97
C ILE A 679 11.66 -21.44 9.82
N LYS A 680 12.65 -21.82 9.00
CA LYS A 680 13.12 -21.06 7.84
C LYS A 680 12.20 -21.16 6.64
N ASP A 681 11.25 -22.10 6.65
CA ASP A 681 10.26 -22.27 5.58
C ASP A 681 9.07 -21.32 5.70
N ILE A 682 8.86 -20.68 6.86
CA ILE A 682 7.68 -19.87 7.16
C ILE A 682 7.59 -18.67 6.20
N ASP A 683 6.49 -18.60 5.44
CA ASP A 683 6.18 -17.48 4.54
C ASP A 683 5.97 -16.17 5.34
N LEU A 684 6.50 -15.05 4.87
CA LEU A 684 6.48 -13.76 5.59
C LEU A 684 5.08 -13.35 6.07
N TYR A 685 4.08 -13.46 5.20
CA TYR A 685 2.69 -13.12 5.52
C TYR A 685 2.16 -13.93 6.71
N VAL A 686 2.42 -15.25 6.74
CA VAL A 686 1.96 -16.13 7.82
C VAL A 686 2.71 -15.84 9.12
N GLY A 687 4.01 -15.54 9.03
CA GLY A 687 4.81 -15.11 10.18
C GLY A 687 4.27 -13.82 10.84
N ILE A 688 4.03 -12.78 10.05
CA ILE A 688 3.45 -11.50 10.52
C ILE A 688 2.09 -11.72 11.21
N LEU A 689 1.23 -12.56 10.63
CA LEU A 689 -0.08 -12.90 11.20
C LEU A 689 -0.02 -13.82 12.44
N SER A 690 1.17 -14.31 12.82
CA SER A 690 1.36 -15.23 13.95
C SER A 690 1.95 -14.56 15.21
N GLU A 691 2.65 -13.44 15.05
CA GLU A 691 3.30 -12.72 16.15
C GLU A 691 2.30 -12.23 17.20
N ASN A 692 2.73 -12.11 18.45
CA ASN A 692 1.96 -11.35 19.45
C ASN A 692 1.94 -9.86 19.05
N PRO A 693 0.80 -9.15 19.17
CA PRO A 693 0.74 -7.73 18.86
C PRO A 693 1.62 -6.89 19.80
N LEU A 694 1.96 -5.67 19.37
CA LEU A 694 2.52 -4.64 20.24
C LEU A 694 1.53 -4.28 21.37
N ALA A 695 2.01 -3.64 22.43
CA ALA A 695 1.19 -3.33 23.60
C ALA A 695 0.04 -2.34 23.31
N ASP A 696 0.27 -1.42 22.37
CA ASP A 696 -0.63 -0.34 21.97
C ASP A 696 -0.96 -0.33 20.46
N GLY A 697 -0.31 -1.17 19.65
CA GLY A 697 -0.62 -1.38 18.23
C GLY A 697 -1.33 -2.71 17.96
N ILE A 698 -1.88 -2.90 16.75
CA ILE A 698 -2.63 -4.13 16.39
C ILE A 698 -1.77 -5.25 15.80
N LEU A 699 -0.57 -4.92 15.31
CA LEU A 699 0.35 -5.85 14.66
C LEU A 699 1.51 -6.23 15.57
N GLY A 700 2.14 -7.37 15.26
CA GLY A 700 3.38 -7.79 15.89
C GLY A 700 4.62 -7.07 15.36
N PRO A 701 5.79 -7.27 16.01
CA PRO A 701 6.99 -6.48 15.76
C PRO A 701 7.48 -6.46 14.30
N VAL A 702 7.47 -7.57 13.56
CA VAL A 702 7.90 -7.59 12.14
C VAL A 702 6.91 -6.88 11.24
N GLY A 703 5.60 -7.06 11.47
CA GLY A 703 4.56 -6.33 10.73
C GLY A 703 4.68 -4.82 10.91
N SER A 704 4.75 -4.37 12.17
CA SER A 704 4.90 -2.96 12.53
C SER A 704 6.23 -2.37 12.04
N CYS A 705 7.33 -3.12 12.08
CA CYS A 705 8.64 -2.72 11.54
C CYS A 705 8.58 -2.36 10.04
N ILE A 706 7.99 -3.22 9.20
CA ILE A 706 7.89 -3.00 7.75
C ILE A 706 6.95 -1.83 7.43
N ILE A 707 5.82 -1.75 8.12
CA ILE A 707 4.81 -0.70 7.92
C ILE A 707 5.33 0.67 8.37
N ALA A 708 6.04 0.73 9.50
CA ALA A 708 6.64 1.95 10.01
C ALA A 708 7.74 2.50 9.09
N ASP A 709 8.58 1.64 8.49
CA ASP A 709 9.54 2.06 7.46
C ASP A 709 8.83 2.70 6.27
N GLN A 710 7.75 2.09 5.79
CA GLN A 710 7.04 2.59 4.62
C GLN A 710 6.33 3.92 4.90
N PHE A 711 5.58 4.05 6.00
CA PHE A 711 4.94 5.32 6.35
C PHE A 711 5.95 6.43 6.65
N LEU A 712 7.07 6.13 7.31
CA LEU A 712 8.12 7.14 7.48
C LEU A 712 8.66 7.63 6.13
N ARG A 713 8.94 6.72 5.20
CA ARG A 713 9.43 7.06 3.85
C ARG A 713 8.41 7.81 3.02
N SER A 714 7.13 7.46 3.10
CA SER A 714 6.04 8.16 2.40
C SER A 714 5.76 9.56 2.98
N LYS A 715 6.20 9.86 4.22
CA LYS A 715 6.25 11.23 4.77
C LYS A 715 7.54 11.96 4.37
N ILE A 716 8.71 11.45 4.76
CA ILE A 716 9.98 12.20 4.63
C ILE A 716 10.60 12.15 3.22
N GLY A 717 10.16 11.24 2.37
CA GLY A 717 10.57 11.15 0.96
C GLY A 717 9.67 11.93 0.00
N ASP A 718 8.59 12.55 0.50
CA ASP A 718 7.62 13.30 -0.30
C ASP A 718 7.89 14.82 -0.24
N ARG A 719 8.37 15.40 -1.35
CA ARG A 719 8.67 16.85 -1.46
C ARG A 719 7.42 17.71 -1.23
N PHE A 720 6.27 17.15 -1.59
CA PHE A 720 4.97 17.81 -1.56
C PHE A 720 4.16 17.41 -0.31
N TRP A 721 4.77 16.79 0.71
CA TRP A 721 4.14 16.54 2.01
C TRP A 721 3.41 17.79 2.50
N TYR A 722 2.15 17.67 2.91
CA TYR A 722 1.30 18.85 3.02
C TYR A 722 1.75 19.90 4.06
N GLU A 723 2.57 19.50 5.06
CA GLU A 723 3.15 20.43 6.03
C GLU A 723 4.52 21.01 5.60
N THR A 724 4.99 20.73 4.37
CA THR A 724 6.31 21.13 3.86
C THR A 724 6.60 22.62 4.04
N ASN A 725 7.86 22.95 4.34
CA ASN A 725 8.32 24.32 4.47
C ASN A 725 8.75 24.98 3.14
N ASP A 726 8.79 24.22 2.05
CA ASP A 726 9.26 24.67 0.73
C ASP A 726 8.42 25.87 0.25
N VAL A 727 9.06 27.01 0.05
CA VAL A 727 8.39 28.29 -0.24
C VAL A 727 7.61 28.29 -1.56
N ASP A 728 7.99 27.43 -2.52
CA ASP A 728 7.36 27.32 -3.83
C ASP A 728 6.13 26.38 -3.83
N ILE A 729 5.96 25.58 -2.76
CA ILE A 729 4.98 24.47 -2.69
C ILE A 729 4.04 24.59 -1.50
N ARG A 730 4.49 25.16 -0.38
CA ARG A 730 3.78 25.13 0.92
C ARG A 730 2.42 25.81 0.88
N PHE A 731 1.53 25.39 1.77
CA PHE A 731 0.35 26.17 2.12
C PHE A 731 0.75 27.38 2.97
N THR A 732 -0.08 28.42 3.03
CA THR A 732 0.11 29.49 4.03
C THR A 732 -0.10 28.92 5.44
N SER A 733 0.32 29.65 6.48
CA SER A 733 0.14 29.19 7.87
C SER A 733 -1.34 28.98 8.20
N ASP A 734 -2.21 29.85 7.69
CA ASP A 734 -3.65 29.79 7.95
C ASP A 734 -4.31 28.66 7.15
N GLN A 735 -3.98 28.52 5.86
CA GLN A 735 -4.39 27.36 5.05
C GLN A 735 -4.02 26.03 5.70
N LEU A 736 -2.81 25.94 6.26
CA LEU A 736 -2.35 24.73 6.95
C LEU A 736 -3.04 24.52 8.31
N HIS A 737 -3.42 25.60 9.01
CA HIS A 737 -4.27 25.51 10.20
C HIS A 737 -5.67 24.98 9.85
N GLU A 738 -6.26 25.45 8.76
CA GLU A 738 -7.56 24.98 8.27
C GLU A 738 -7.52 23.50 7.83
N ILE A 739 -6.50 23.07 7.09
CA ILE A 739 -6.32 21.65 6.72
C ILE A 739 -6.24 20.75 7.96
N ARG A 740 -5.57 21.18 9.03
CA ARG A 740 -5.43 20.41 10.29
C ARG A 740 -6.74 20.23 11.08
N LYS A 741 -7.85 20.86 10.66
CA LYS A 741 -9.20 20.58 11.21
C LYS A 741 -9.87 19.37 10.56
N THR A 742 -9.31 18.84 9.47
CA THR A 742 -9.88 17.73 8.71
C THR A 742 -9.97 16.47 9.57
N SER A 743 -11.14 15.84 9.56
CA SER A 743 -11.36 14.49 10.09
C SER A 743 -12.21 13.70 9.11
N PHE A 744 -12.15 12.37 9.12
CA PHE A 744 -13.06 11.57 8.29
C PHE A 744 -14.52 11.86 8.62
N ALA A 745 -14.83 12.10 9.91
CA ALA A 745 -16.15 12.51 10.36
C ALA A 745 -16.69 13.74 9.59
N ARG A 746 -15.86 14.77 9.41
CA ARG A 746 -16.23 15.96 8.62
C ARG A 746 -16.46 15.64 7.14
N ILE A 747 -15.53 14.90 6.53
CA ILE A 747 -15.60 14.51 5.12
C ILE A 747 -16.88 13.71 4.83
N ALA A 748 -17.22 12.74 5.69
CA ALA A 748 -18.46 11.98 5.57
C ALA A 748 -19.70 12.86 5.76
N CYS A 749 -19.71 13.75 6.74
CA CYS A 749 -20.83 14.65 7.02
C CYS A 749 -21.09 15.69 5.90
N ASP A 750 -20.09 16.05 5.10
CA ASP A 750 -20.25 17.00 3.99
C ASP A 750 -20.60 16.36 2.65
N ASN A 751 -20.39 15.06 2.52
CA ASN A 751 -20.46 14.34 1.25
C ASN A 751 -21.38 13.10 1.27
N GLY A 752 -22.04 12.82 2.40
CA GLY A 752 -23.12 11.85 2.50
C GLY A 752 -24.36 12.23 1.66
N ASP A 753 -25.33 11.33 1.60
CA ASP A 753 -26.62 11.57 0.94
C ASP A 753 -27.54 12.43 1.85
N ALA A 754 -27.61 12.05 3.13
CA ALA A 754 -28.35 12.72 4.21
C ALA A 754 -27.77 12.34 5.59
N LEU A 755 -26.44 12.22 5.70
CA LEU A 755 -25.77 11.84 6.94
C LEU A 755 -25.95 12.94 8.02
N ASP A 756 -26.68 12.59 9.08
CA ASP A 756 -27.10 13.51 10.15
C ASP A 756 -26.11 13.55 11.33
N SER A 757 -25.47 12.41 11.60
CA SER A 757 -24.55 12.24 12.71
C SER A 757 -23.55 11.09 12.50
N ILE A 758 -22.36 11.24 13.08
CA ILE A 758 -21.28 10.25 13.12
C ILE A 758 -20.41 10.52 14.36
N GLN A 759 -19.64 9.53 14.83
CA GLN A 759 -18.69 9.77 15.91
C GLN A 759 -17.45 10.54 15.46
N LEU A 760 -16.82 11.26 16.40
CA LEU A 760 -15.72 12.18 16.12
C LEU A 760 -14.51 11.51 15.45
N LYS A 761 -14.16 10.31 15.91
CA LYS A 761 -13.11 9.47 15.33
C LYS A 761 -13.75 8.25 14.67
N SER A 762 -14.00 8.32 13.37
CA SER A 762 -14.83 7.32 12.69
C SER A 762 -14.17 5.95 12.54
N MET A 763 -12.84 5.87 12.64
CA MET A 763 -12.07 4.61 12.64
C MET A 763 -12.06 3.89 14.00
N GLU A 764 -12.52 4.57 15.07
CA GLU A 764 -12.75 3.99 16.39
C GLU A 764 -14.25 3.77 16.60
N ILE A 765 -14.61 2.78 17.44
CA ILE A 765 -16.02 2.50 17.79
C ILE A 765 -16.60 3.67 18.63
N PRO A 766 -17.89 4.01 18.48
CA PRO A 766 -18.54 4.98 19.36
C PRO A 766 -18.48 4.60 20.84
N GLY A 767 -18.23 5.57 21.71
CA GLY A 767 -18.16 5.37 23.16
C GLY A 767 -18.15 6.68 23.94
N GLU A 768 -17.95 6.61 25.25
CA GLU A 768 -17.92 7.78 26.15
C GLU A 768 -16.90 8.84 25.69
N PHE A 769 -15.71 8.40 25.28
CA PHE A 769 -14.63 9.26 24.77
C PHE A 769 -14.63 9.44 23.23
N ASN A 770 -15.59 8.82 22.53
CA ASN A 770 -15.80 8.96 21.09
C ASN A 770 -17.30 9.06 20.77
N PRO A 771 -17.99 10.13 21.23
CA PRO A 771 -19.44 10.23 21.12
C PRO A 771 -19.89 10.48 19.68
N ILE A 772 -21.09 9.98 19.33
CA ILE A 772 -21.79 10.34 18.09
C ILE A 772 -22.26 11.80 18.20
N LYS A 773 -21.86 12.64 17.23
CA LYS A 773 -22.17 14.06 17.17
C LYS A 773 -22.90 14.42 15.87
N ARG A 774 -23.66 15.52 15.89
CA ARG A 774 -24.41 16.00 14.72
C ARG A 774 -23.48 16.66 13.71
N CYS A 775 -23.66 16.35 12.43
CA CYS A 775 -22.90 16.91 11.32
C CYS A 775 -23.04 18.44 11.15
N THR A 776 -24.04 19.04 11.79
CA THR A 776 -24.34 20.48 11.83
C THR A 776 -23.80 21.23 13.05
N GLY A 777 -23.21 20.53 14.03
CA GLY A 777 -22.61 21.15 15.22
C GLY A 777 -21.12 21.45 15.04
N ASP A 778 -20.59 22.38 15.84
CA ASP A 778 -19.20 22.84 15.76
C ASP A 778 -18.16 21.81 16.21
N GLU A 779 -18.60 20.73 16.88
CA GLU A 779 -17.73 19.64 17.37
C GLU A 779 -17.12 18.78 16.25
N ILE A 780 -17.66 18.85 15.02
CA ILE A 780 -17.07 18.26 13.81
C ILE A 780 -16.66 19.44 12.91
N PRO A 781 -15.47 20.04 13.12
CA PRO A 781 -15.11 21.34 12.54
C PRO A 781 -14.97 21.29 11.03
N ARG A 782 -15.33 22.40 10.38
CA ARG A 782 -15.21 22.61 8.93
C ARG A 782 -13.87 23.28 8.60
N ILE A 783 -13.35 22.95 7.42
CA ILE A 783 -12.28 23.73 6.77
C ILE A 783 -12.87 25.05 6.27
N ASP A 784 -12.27 26.18 6.63
CA ASP A 784 -12.61 27.47 6.05
C ASP A 784 -11.83 27.68 4.74
N LEU A 785 -12.53 27.74 3.62
CA LEU A 785 -11.94 27.89 2.28
C LEU A 785 -11.70 29.35 1.89
N SER A 786 -12.13 30.33 2.70
CA SER A 786 -11.85 31.76 2.43
C SER A 786 -10.35 32.08 2.46
N PHE A 787 -9.55 31.29 3.17
CA PHE A 787 -8.08 31.38 3.16
C PHE A 787 -7.42 30.98 1.82
N TRP A 788 -8.21 30.64 0.80
CA TRP A 788 -7.77 30.43 -0.59
C TRP A 788 -8.34 31.49 -1.57
N GLU A 789 -9.01 32.54 -1.10
CA GLU A 789 -9.42 33.69 -1.92
C GLU A 789 -8.21 34.56 -2.30
N GLU A 790 -8.10 34.92 -3.60
CA GLU A 790 -7.03 35.73 -4.23
C GLU A 790 -7.58 36.99 -4.94
#